data_AF-A0A9E1YL56-F1
#
_entry.id   AF-A0A9E1YL56-F1
#
_cell.length_a   1.000
_cell.length_b   1.000
_cell.length_c   1.000
_cell.angle_alpha   90.00
_cell.angle_beta   90.00
_cell.angle_gamma   90.00
#
_symmetry.space_group_name_H-M   'P 1'
#
loop_
_entity.id
_entity.type
_entity.pdbx_description
1 polymer ?
#
loop_
_entity_poly.entity_id
_entity_poly.type
_entity_poly.pdbx_seq_one_letter_code
_entity_poly.pdbx_strand_id
1 'polypeptide(L)'
;IDLTGLSASLTALQADVDAVQDSLATAATASAGAALQAEIDAIEADVDELLATSNIYSTSLTISSASTLDAAVALGNNINIVNGSVTITQSSTMDATKLQSVINKIFTVTGNFTYTAANTNVTAMTFDKLASAGDVTLKVNGPISASTLITAGTLTLDDSYISKVTSINLDLLTTVTEIQTDSGGTDNIVFTSATDVQLGALASYPGAGSDYGLTITTKADATLDIGSLDDVKTDGTAAPVALALNGPKDVSITNMSAFAGSLSLTNVENATVTGFKGPITINGGVENITITDAEDFTLSSATGLKTVTLDVDQASDPALTGTQKAPTAFGAQPTAGYTNGTPALSFASMSNLTSVTLTGYYKSVSFASLANLATVDLDVTTGDLTISGNNSLTSLDVTGSEIGNVSITSNTGIATVELDHTTDLNYYGTTADRKSVSLTVTGNSELTSLTSSADKIMTLAVNDNDKLTTVNFTGLATFGTATSSSNPVIDVYDNDLTASQASDTDDGLTQYAIGSGATTDAKDLGSYTTTSGLNTLKTYLQAVDDNAKANAAVHFDTVSLHNIASDAATSSETAGDQNSGNAVTYSTEKANDITLVYANTASTEVTTTTGNNSAVKAKAAWLLDVSSTTTLALQIGSTTNTSGVEILETNGTFGTLTLTGNNTLDVAELTSAASTSRATTVGVTLTAALTGNPVLPTIQFLTSVSSAEGANGEKYTNTGASDLSYTTTYAGAAVPSYLTTYDVFTLSYGGNSVTATLTENAITGAIAAANIASTLMDAWNVKYSTGSTSGALSAWTTGALSTALITAPTLRSSLSGGRFYTDTAAVTWTPATAAQASLASSAAITQTVISWTIGSTDATTDNGATGTDIILAIEETVAGSGAVNRLSGHASLIADGTAVPTIENNLSNSFGLVTNLISVGSSAVNTGTTTNIFPEDARGDVVTGVTADAGTTATTGDAQIEYSRLHWLG
;
A
#
# COMPACT_ATOMS: atom_id res chain seq x y z
N ILE A 1 -8.41 19.25 72.51
CA ILE A 1 -8.94 19.14 73.89
C ILE A 1 -7.91 19.75 74.82
N ASP A 2 -8.28 20.72 75.66
CA ASP A 2 -7.39 21.22 76.72
C ASP A 2 -7.40 20.21 77.88
N LEU A 3 -6.27 19.52 78.08
CA LEU A 3 -6.09 18.50 79.12
C LEU A 3 -5.25 19.01 80.30
N THR A 4 -4.95 20.31 80.35
CA THR A 4 -4.03 20.88 81.35
C THR A 4 -4.55 20.71 82.78
N GLY A 5 -5.86 20.83 83.00
CA GLY A 5 -6.50 20.59 84.29
C GLY A 5 -6.38 19.13 84.74
N LEU A 6 -6.65 18.17 83.84
CA LEU A 6 -6.52 16.74 84.15
C LEU A 6 -5.07 16.36 84.44
N SER A 7 -4.12 16.92 83.69
CA SER A 7 -2.68 16.72 83.92
C SER A 7 -2.23 17.24 85.29
N ALA A 8 -2.72 18.40 85.71
CA ALA A 8 -2.45 18.96 87.02
C ALA A 8 -3.01 18.06 88.15
N SER A 9 -4.24 17.59 88.02
CA SER A 9 -4.86 16.70 89.02
C SER A 9 -4.20 15.32 89.08
N LEU A 10 -3.76 14.73 87.95
CA LEU A 10 -2.97 13.50 87.97
C LEU A 10 -1.61 13.69 88.65
N THR A 11 -0.98 14.86 88.45
CA THR A 11 0.31 15.18 89.09
C THR A 11 0.16 15.32 90.61
N ALA A 12 -0.94 15.93 91.08
CA ALA A 12 -1.26 15.99 92.50
C ALA A 12 -1.47 14.58 93.08
N LEU A 13 -2.27 13.76 92.42
CA LEU A 13 -2.54 12.38 92.85
C LEU A 13 -1.26 11.53 92.94
N GLN A 14 -0.32 11.70 91.99
CA GLN A 14 0.97 11.03 92.05
C GLN A 14 1.79 11.44 93.29
N ALA A 15 1.76 12.71 93.66
CA ALA A 15 2.45 13.20 94.86
C ALA A 15 1.83 12.62 96.15
N ASP A 16 0.50 12.47 96.19
CA ASP A 16 -0.19 11.87 97.34
C ASP A 16 0.11 10.36 97.45
N VAL A 17 0.18 9.64 96.33
CA VAL A 17 0.61 8.23 96.30
C VAL A 17 2.06 8.07 96.74
N ASP A 18 2.96 8.95 96.31
CA ASP A 18 4.37 8.95 96.74
C ASP A 18 4.47 9.18 98.26
N ALA A 19 3.64 10.08 98.81
CA ALA A 19 3.56 10.32 100.25
C ALA A 19 3.08 9.09 101.03
N VAL A 20 2.07 8.37 100.53
CA VAL A 20 1.63 7.08 101.10
C VAL A 20 2.75 6.05 101.09
N GLN A 21 3.53 5.98 100.01
CA GLN A 21 4.65 5.04 99.89
C GLN A 21 5.76 5.34 100.91
N ASP A 22 6.07 6.61 101.14
CA ASP A 22 7.00 7.06 102.18
C ASP A 22 6.48 6.77 103.59
N SER A 23 5.20 7.04 103.85
CA SER A 23 4.51 6.72 105.11
C SER A 23 4.50 5.21 105.40
N LEU A 24 4.27 4.36 104.39
CA LEU A 24 4.29 2.90 104.50
C LEU A 24 5.66 2.34 104.89
N ALA A 25 6.74 2.90 104.34
CA ALA A 25 8.10 2.46 104.62
C ALA A 25 8.52 2.61 106.09
N THR A 26 7.85 3.50 106.84
CA THR A 26 8.17 3.81 108.24
C THR A 26 7.07 3.41 109.24
N ALA A 27 5.96 2.84 108.76
CA ALA A 27 4.82 2.47 109.59
C ALA A 27 5.10 1.24 110.48
N ALA A 28 5.38 1.47 111.76
CA ALA A 28 5.62 0.41 112.75
C ALA A 28 4.61 0.37 113.91
N THR A 29 3.57 1.22 113.88
CA THR A 29 2.61 1.36 114.98
C THR A 29 1.17 1.43 114.49
N ALA A 30 0.21 1.12 115.35
CA ALA A 30 -1.22 1.25 115.05
C ALA A 30 -1.63 2.69 114.67
N SER A 31 -0.96 3.70 115.24
CA SER A 31 -1.20 5.11 114.89
C SER A 31 -0.68 5.45 113.49
N ALA A 32 0.44 4.85 113.07
CA ALA A 32 0.94 4.99 111.70
C ALA A 32 0.03 4.29 110.68
N GLY A 33 -0.53 3.13 111.05
CA GLY A 33 -1.55 2.46 110.22
C GLY A 33 -2.84 3.27 110.05
N ALA A 34 -3.30 3.98 111.09
CA ALA A 34 -4.45 4.88 110.99
C ALA A 34 -4.17 6.12 110.12
N ALA A 35 -2.94 6.63 110.12
CA ALA A 35 -2.53 7.73 109.25
C ALA A 35 -2.50 7.29 107.77
N LEU A 36 -1.92 6.12 107.48
CA LEU A 36 -1.96 5.50 106.15
C LEU A 36 -3.38 5.31 105.64
N GLN A 37 -4.30 4.87 106.49
CA GLN A 37 -5.70 4.74 106.10
C GLN A 37 -6.31 6.10 105.71
N ALA A 38 -6.04 7.16 106.46
CA ALA A 38 -6.55 8.50 106.14
C ALA A 38 -5.95 9.08 104.84
N GLU A 39 -4.67 8.82 104.57
CA GLU A 39 -4.03 9.21 103.30
C GLU A 39 -4.64 8.43 102.12
N ILE A 40 -4.89 7.12 102.28
CA ILE A 40 -5.58 6.30 101.27
C ILE A 40 -7.02 6.79 101.05
N ASP A 41 -7.78 7.08 102.12
CA ASP A 41 -9.15 7.60 102.02
C ASP A 41 -9.19 8.95 101.27
N ALA A 42 -8.16 9.79 101.44
CA ALA A 42 -8.03 11.06 100.72
C ALA A 42 -7.72 10.85 99.23
N ILE A 43 -6.79 9.94 98.90
CA ILE A 43 -6.51 9.52 97.52
C ILE A 43 -7.76 8.92 96.87
N GLU A 44 -8.53 8.10 97.58
CA GLU A 44 -9.79 7.55 97.08
C GLU A 44 -10.79 8.68 96.76
N ALA A 45 -10.88 9.71 97.62
CA ALA A 45 -11.73 10.87 97.39
C ALA A 45 -11.27 11.72 96.18
N ASP A 46 -9.96 11.93 96.03
CA ASP A 46 -9.38 12.68 94.90
C ASP A 46 -9.54 11.92 93.58
N VAL A 47 -9.42 10.59 93.61
CA VAL A 47 -9.72 9.70 92.47
C VAL A 47 -11.20 9.77 92.11
N ASP A 48 -12.10 9.74 93.10
CA ASP A 48 -13.54 9.89 92.89
C ASP A 48 -13.89 11.26 92.28
N GLU A 49 -13.23 12.34 92.72
CA GLU A 49 -13.39 13.68 92.13
C GLU A 49 -12.86 13.71 90.69
N LEU A 50 -11.71 13.09 90.42
CA LEU A 50 -11.11 12.98 89.10
C LEU A 50 -11.99 12.19 88.12
N LEU A 51 -12.63 11.12 88.61
CA LEU A 51 -13.61 10.31 87.88
C LEU A 51 -14.90 11.11 87.60
N ALA A 52 -15.40 11.86 88.59
CA ALA A 52 -16.60 12.68 88.47
C ALA A 52 -16.44 13.91 87.57
N THR A 53 -15.21 14.43 87.48
CA THR A 53 -14.80 15.53 86.58
C THR A 53 -14.20 15.03 85.27
N SER A 54 -14.17 13.72 85.06
CA SER A 54 -13.66 13.16 83.82
C SER A 54 -14.48 13.68 82.64
N ASN A 55 -13.79 14.07 81.58
CA ASN A 55 -14.40 14.52 80.33
C ASN A 55 -15.07 13.36 79.54
N ILE A 56 -15.36 12.21 80.17
CA ILE A 56 -15.80 10.97 79.54
C ILE A 56 -17.15 10.52 80.10
N TYR A 57 -18.17 10.50 79.24
CA TYR A 57 -19.49 9.95 79.53
C TYR A 57 -19.57 8.53 79.01
N SER A 58 -19.69 7.55 79.92
CA SER A 58 -19.54 6.12 79.60
C SER A 58 -20.79 5.43 79.04
N THR A 59 -21.84 6.18 78.75
CA THR A 59 -23.12 5.67 78.24
C THR A 59 -23.58 6.45 77.02
N SER A 60 -24.45 5.87 76.19
CA SER A 60 -25.09 6.61 75.11
C SER A 60 -25.93 7.78 75.64
N LEU A 61 -25.86 8.92 74.96
CA LEU A 61 -26.60 10.14 75.28
C LEU A 61 -27.82 10.25 74.35
N THR A 62 -29.03 10.35 74.90
CA THR A 62 -30.25 10.53 74.11
C THR A 62 -31.03 11.77 74.56
N ILE A 63 -31.30 12.67 73.63
CA ILE A 63 -32.04 13.92 73.86
C ILE A 63 -33.24 13.95 72.90
N SER A 64 -34.44 13.69 73.41
CA SER A 64 -35.68 13.61 72.61
C SER A 64 -36.83 14.45 73.18
N SER A 65 -36.62 15.08 74.33
CA SER A 65 -37.56 15.97 75.01
C SER A 65 -36.84 17.07 75.83
N ALA A 66 -37.58 18.09 76.26
CA ALA A 66 -37.04 19.16 77.11
C ALA A 66 -36.44 18.63 78.43
N SER A 67 -37.02 17.58 79.03
CA SER A 67 -36.49 16.98 80.26
C SER A 67 -35.17 16.25 80.04
N THR A 68 -35.03 15.51 78.93
CA THR A 68 -33.76 14.87 78.56
C THR A 68 -32.69 15.90 78.20
N LEU A 69 -33.08 17.07 77.67
CA LEU A 69 -32.17 18.18 77.42
C LEU A 69 -31.67 18.80 78.74
N ASP A 70 -32.56 19.07 79.70
CA ASP A 70 -32.16 19.58 81.02
C ASP A 70 -31.23 18.59 81.74
N ALA A 71 -31.46 17.28 81.60
CA ALA A 71 -30.53 16.26 82.09
C ALA A 71 -29.16 16.32 81.41
N ALA A 72 -29.11 16.48 80.08
CA ALA A 72 -27.85 16.62 79.34
C ALA A 72 -27.09 17.91 79.72
N VAL A 73 -27.80 19.02 79.98
CA VAL A 73 -27.20 20.26 80.49
C VAL A 73 -26.52 20.02 81.84
N ALA A 74 -27.14 19.24 82.73
CA ALA A 74 -26.58 18.92 84.04
C ALA A 74 -25.32 18.05 83.99
N LEU A 75 -25.11 17.27 82.91
CA LEU A 75 -23.88 16.50 82.71
C LEU A 75 -22.64 17.39 82.47
N GLY A 76 -22.82 18.66 82.11
CA GLY A 76 -21.71 19.61 82.09
C GLY A 76 -20.62 19.22 81.08
N ASN A 77 -19.37 19.20 81.53
CA ASN A 77 -18.20 18.86 80.69
C ASN A 77 -17.98 17.35 80.55
N ASN A 78 -18.76 16.53 81.27
CA ASN A 78 -18.58 15.08 81.26
C ASN A 78 -18.92 14.48 79.89
N ILE A 79 -19.64 15.21 79.04
CA ILE A 79 -20.01 14.80 77.67
C ILE A 79 -19.02 15.26 76.59
N ASN A 80 -17.87 15.84 76.98
CA ASN A 80 -16.78 16.19 76.04
C ASN A 80 -16.36 14.99 75.19
N ILE A 81 -16.32 13.80 75.78
CA ILE A 81 -16.11 12.52 75.12
C ILE A 81 -17.28 11.61 75.50
N VAL A 82 -18.08 11.17 74.53
CA VAL A 82 -19.15 10.18 74.76
C VAL A 82 -18.65 8.82 74.31
N ASN A 83 -18.41 7.91 75.27
CA ASN A 83 -18.08 6.52 74.99
C ASN A 83 -19.36 5.71 74.74
N GLY A 84 -20.03 5.99 73.63
CA GLY A 84 -21.33 5.46 73.24
C GLY A 84 -21.87 6.25 72.06
N SER A 85 -23.17 6.09 71.76
CA SER A 85 -23.82 6.87 70.70
C SER A 85 -24.48 8.14 71.27
N VAL A 86 -24.54 9.18 70.46
CA VAL A 86 -25.31 10.40 70.73
C VAL A 86 -26.50 10.44 69.78
N THR A 87 -27.71 10.60 70.31
CA THR A 87 -28.93 10.75 69.50
C THR A 87 -29.73 11.95 69.98
N ILE A 88 -29.90 12.93 69.11
CA ILE A 88 -30.60 14.19 69.38
C ILE A 88 -31.77 14.34 68.40
N THR A 89 -32.98 14.46 68.91
CA THR A 89 -34.18 14.82 68.15
C THR A 89 -34.72 16.14 68.65
N GLN A 90 -34.48 17.21 67.90
CA GLN A 90 -34.91 18.56 68.27
C GLN A 90 -36.41 18.73 68.00
N SER A 91 -37.18 18.97 69.06
CA SER A 91 -38.58 19.40 68.97
C SER A 91 -38.71 20.91 69.16
N SER A 92 -39.85 21.49 68.76
CA SER A 92 -40.17 22.90 68.99
C SER A 92 -40.37 23.26 70.47
N THR A 93 -40.42 22.28 71.37
CA THR A 93 -40.59 22.48 72.81
C THR A 93 -39.26 22.59 73.57
N MET A 94 -38.13 22.36 72.91
CA MET A 94 -36.80 22.48 73.49
C MET A 94 -36.26 23.91 73.40
N ASP A 95 -35.45 24.32 74.37
CA ASP A 95 -34.67 25.56 74.31
C ASP A 95 -33.46 25.38 73.39
N ALA A 96 -33.48 26.04 72.23
CA ALA A 96 -32.43 25.95 71.23
C ALA A 96 -31.06 26.44 71.73
N THR A 97 -31.02 27.41 72.65
CA THR A 97 -29.77 27.91 73.23
C THR A 97 -29.16 26.87 74.15
N LYS A 98 -29.97 26.22 74.98
CA LYS A 98 -29.52 25.09 75.81
C LYS A 98 -29.04 23.94 74.95
N LEU A 99 -29.78 23.60 73.89
CA LEU A 99 -29.41 22.51 72.99
C LEU A 99 -28.08 22.78 72.28
N GLN A 100 -27.88 23.97 71.72
CA GLN A 100 -26.60 24.33 71.10
C GLN A 100 -25.45 24.30 72.11
N SER A 101 -25.70 24.72 73.37
CA SER A 101 -24.70 24.63 74.44
C SER A 101 -24.30 23.18 74.73
N VAL A 102 -25.26 22.24 74.75
CA VAL A 102 -24.99 20.81 74.90
C VAL A 102 -24.21 20.26 73.69
N ILE A 103 -24.63 20.58 72.46
CA ILE A 103 -23.93 20.15 71.23
C ILE A 103 -22.49 20.66 71.22
N ASN A 104 -22.26 21.91 71.60
CA ASN A 104 -20.92 22.51 71.65
C ASN A 104 -19.99 21.89 72.71
N LYS A 105 -20.52 21.08 73.63
CA LYS A 105 -19.72 20.33 74.61
C LYS A 105 -19.43 18.90 74.15
N ILE A 106 -19.84 18.48 72.96
CA ILE A 106 -19.55 17.13 72.46
C ILE A 106 -18.41 17.25 71.45
N PHE A 107 -17.23 16.76 71.81
CA PHE A 107 -16.04 16.81 70.94
C PHE A 107 -15.78 15.47 70.26
N THR A 108 -15.92 14.36 70.99
CA THR A 108 -15.65 13.03 70.48
C THR A 108 -16.77 12.07 70.84
N VAL A 109 -17.20 11.25 69.90
CA VAL A 109 -18.17 10.18 70.11
C VAL A 109 -17.56 8.87 69.63
N THR A 110 -17.50 7.83 70.47
CA THR A 110 -16.93 6.53 70.05
C THR A 110 -17.92 5.69 69.25
N GLY A 111 -19.22 5.92 69.44
CA GLY A 111 -20.30 5.39 68.61
C GLY A 111 -20.83 6.42 67.61
N ASN A 112 -22.11 6.32 67.27
CA ASN A 112 -22.71 7.15 66.23
C ASN A 112 -23.23 8.47 66.80
N PHE A 113 -23.08 9.56 66.05
CA PHE A 113 -23.70 10.85 66.33
C PHE A 113 -24.86 11.09 65.37
N THR A 114 -26.08 11.18 65.90
CA THR A 114 -27.29 11.43 65.09
C THR A 114 -27.98 12.69 65.59
N TYR A 115 -28.22 13.62 64.67
CA TYR A 115 -29.05 14.80 64.90
C TYR A 115 -30.25 14.82 63.95
N THR A 116 -31.43 15.12 64.50
CA THR A 116 -32.68 15.20 63.75
C THR A 116 -33.48 16.44 64.14
N ALA A 117 -33.58 17.41 63.24
CA ALA A 117 -34.59 18.46 63.29
C ALA A 117 -35.97 17.85 62.99
N ALA A 118 -36.92 17.92 63.92
CA ALA A 118 -38.23 17.26 63.73
C ALA A 118 -39.11 17.90 62.64
N ASN A 119 -38.83 19.16 62.27
CA ASN A 119 -39.51 19.90 61.21
C ASN A 119 -38.67 21.13 60.82
N THR A 120 -39.15 21.94 59.87
CA THR A 120 -38.44 23.15 59.42
C THR A 120 -38.56 24.36 60.35
N ASN A 121 -39.38 24.30 61.40
CA ASN A 121 -39.71 25.46 62.25
C ASN A 121 -38.87 25.54 63.54
N VAL A 122 -37.96 24.59 63.75
CA VAL A 122 -37.00 24.62 64.86
C VAL A 122 -35.79 25.52 64.51
N THR A 123 -35.01 25.95 65.48
CA THR A 123 -33.78 26.70 65.20
C THR A 123 -32.70 25.76 64.65
N ALA A 124 -32.09 26.08 63.52
CA ALA A 124 -30.98 25.29 62.97
C ALA A 124 -29.80 25.26 63.96
N MET A 125 -29.19 24.09 64.14
CA MET A 125 -28.04 23.87 65.03
C MET A 125 -26.76 23.66 64.21
N THR A 126 -25.60 23.95 64.81
CA THR A 126 -24.27 23.66 64.24
C THR A 126 -23.48 22.67 65.10
N PHE A 127 -22.45 22.07 64.52
CA PHE A 127 -21.64 21.00 65.10
C PHE A 127 -20.14 21.35 65.10
N ASP A 128 -19.80 22.64 65.16
CA ASP A 128 -18.44 23.21 65.04
C ASP A 128 -17.49 22.93 66.23
N LYS A 129 -17.83 21.92 67.03
CA LYS A 129 -17.01 21.39 68.11
C LYS A 129 -16.83 19.88 68.04
N LEU A 130 -17.62 19.19 67.22
CA LEU A 130 -17.47 17.77 66.98
C LEU A 130 -16.19 17.56 66.15
N ALA A 131 -15.24 16.84 66.72
CA ALA A 131 -13.95 16.52 66.10
C ALA A 131 -13.95 15.12 65.49
N SER A 132 -14.65 14.17 66.11
CA SER A 132 -14.73 12.79 65.62
C SER A 132 -15.98 12.07 66.10
N ALA A 133 -16.52 11.18 65.26
CA ALA A 133 -17.54 10.21 65.65
C ALA A 133 -17.28 8.86 64.95
N GLY A 134 -18.03 7.81 65.33
CA GLY A 134 -18.31 6.67 64.45
C GLY A 134 -19.06 7.14 63.21
N ASP A 135 -20.32 6.78 63.03
CA ASP A 135 -21.12 7.40 61.96
C ASP A 135 -21.68 8.77 62.39
N VAL A 136 -21.87 9.67 61.43
CA VAL A 136 -22.49 10.98 61.65
C VAL A 136 -23.72 11.10 60.76
N THR A 137 -24.89 11.32 61.35
CA THR A 137 -26.14 11.58 60.61
C THR A 137 -26.68 12.95 60.96
N LEU A 138 -26.78 13.84 59.97
CA LEU A 138 -27.24 15.22 60.15
C LEU A 138 -28.50 15.48 59.32
N LYS A 139 -29.65 15.53 59.98
CA LYS A 139 -30.89 16.11 59.43
C LYS A 139 -31.11 17.50 59.99
N VAL A 140 -30.68 18.50 59.26
CA VAL A 140 -30.75 19.92 59.65
C VAL A 140 -31.72 20.70 58.78
N ASN A 141 -32.35 21.73 59.34
CA ASN A 141 -33.26 22.63 58.63
C ASN A 141 -32.60 23.99 58.29
N GLY A 142 -31.34 23.97 57.88
CA GLY A 142 -30.52 25.14 57.58
C GLY A 142 -29.14 24.73 57.05
N PRO A 143 -28.14 25.64 57.01
CA PRO A 143 -26.75 25.29 56.70
C PRO A 143 -26.23 24.11 57.54
N ILE A 144 -25.48 23.20 56.92
CA ILE A 144 -24.75 22.15 57.61
C ILE A 144 -23.37 22.71 57.96
N SER A 145 -23.06 22.79 59.26
CA SER A 145 -21.75 23.24 59.73
C SER A 145 -21.18 22.25 60.73
N ALA A 146 -20.13 21.54 60.33
CA ALA A 146 -19.33 20.66 61.16
C ALA A 146 -17.84 20.96 60.90
N SER A 147 -17.49 22.25 61.00
CA SER A 147 -16.20 22.81 60.59
C SER A 147 -14.97 22.23 61.32
N THR A 148 -15.17 21.56 62.46
CA THR A 148 -14.09 20.92 63.22
C THR A 148 -14.04 19.41 63.07
N LEU A 149 -14.94 18.81 62.28
CA LEU A 149 -14.99 17.36 62.11
C LEU A 149 -13.78 16.90 61.32
N ILE A 150 -12.89 16.12 61.95
CA ILE A 150 -11.65 15.63 61.35
C ILE A 150 -11.84 14.23 60.76
N THR A 151 -12.62 13.39 61.45
CA THR A 151 -12.83 11.98 61.09
C THR A 151 -14.24 11.52 61.40
N ALA A 152 -14.80 10.70 60.50
CA ALA A 152 -16.06 9.98 60.69
C ALA A 152 -16.00 8.65 59.94
N GLY A 153 -16.86 7.70 60.31
CA GLY A 153 -17.22 6.53 59.53
C GLY A 153 -18.06 6.95 58.33
N THR A 154 -19.34 6.61 58.31
CA THR A 154 -20.27 7.12 57.29
C THR A 154 -20.84 8.48 57.72
N LEU A 155 -20.73 9.48 56.84
CA LEU A 155 -21.34 10.79 56.99
C LEU A 155 -22.63 10.86 56.16
N THR A 156 -23.77 10.71 56.82
CA THR A 156 -25.10 10.85 56.22
C THR A 156 -25.62 12.28 56.36
N LEU A 157 -25.75 12.98 55.24
CA LEU A 157 -26.38 14.28 55.13
C LEU A 157 -27.83 14.08 54.67
N ASP A 158 -28.81 14.24 55.56
CA ASP A 158 -30.22 14.01 55.23
C ASP A 158 -30.78 15.19 54.41
N ASP A 159 -31.39 14.90 53.27
CA ASP A 159 -31.89 15.88 52.29
C ASP A 159 -33.39 16.19 52.41
N SER A 160 -34.05 15.75 53.49
CA SER A 160 -35.46 16.07 53.75
C SER A 160 -35.77 17.57 53.68
N TYR A 161 -34.76 18.42 53.93
CA TYR A 161 -34.85 19.88 53.87
C TYR A 161 -33.86 20.49 52.87
N ILE A 162 -33.59 19.82 51.74
CA ILE A 162 -32.62 20.26 50.71
C ILE A 162 -32.72 21.75 50.34
N SER A 163 -33.94 22.28 50.19
CA SER A 163 -34.19 23.71 49.87
C SER A 163 -33.78 24.71 50.97
N LYS A 164 -33.44 24.23 52.17
CA LYS A 164 -32.99 25.01 53.33
C LYS A 164 -31.50 24.88 53.59
N VAL A 165 -30.85 23.85 53.05
CA VAL A 165 -29.40 23.67 53.17
C VAL A 165 -28.72 24.53 52.12
N THR A 166 -28.30 25.73 52.51
CA THR A 166 -27.66 26.70 51.61
C THR A 166 -26.14 26.57 51.59
N SER A 167 -25.54 25.88 52.55
CA SER A 167 -24.10 25.57 52.55
C SER A 167 -23.79 24.33 53.37
N ILE A 168 -22.64 23.72 53.09
CA ILE A 168 -22.09 22.55 53.77
C ILE A 168 -20.62 22.84 54.10
N ASN A 169 -20.29 22.93 55.39
CA ASN A 169 -18.92 23.15 55.86
C ASN A 169 -18.38 21.92 56.59
N LEU A 170 -17.41 21.25 55.95
CA LEU A 170 -16.67 20.09 56.42
C LEU A 170 -15.15 20.31 56.21
N ASP A 171 -14.71 21.56 56.34
CA ASP A 171 -13.41 21.99 55.82
C ASP A 171 -12.20 21.30 56.48
N LEU A 172 -12.34 20.80 57.71
CA LEU A 172 -11.30 20.05 58.42
C LEU A 172 -11.43 18.51 58.30
N LEU A 173 -12.37 18.00 57.50
CA LEU A 173 -12.57 16.56 57.32
C LEU A 173 -11.42 15.95 56.52
N THR A 174 -10.58 15.18 57.20
CA THR A 174 -9.40 14.53 56.60
C THR A 174 -9.64 13.10 56.19
N THR A 175 -10.50 12.37 56.92
CA THR A 175 -10.80 10.96 56.67
C THR A 175 -12.28 10.69 56.84
N VAL A 176 -12.86 9.98 55.89
CA VAL A 176 -14.24 9.50 55.95
C VAL A 176 -14.30 8.15 55.25
N THR A 177 -15.15 7.24 55.72
CA THR A 177 -15.39 5.98 55.00
C THR A 177 -16.27 6.24 53.78
N GLU A 178 -17.33 7.02 53.97
CA GLU A 178 -18.34 7.31 52.96
C GLU A 178 -19.04 8.63 53.29
N ILE A 179 -19.36 9.42 52.28
CA ILE A 179 -20.31 10.55 52.40
C ILE A 179 -21.53 10.22 51.56
N GLN A 180 -22.72 10.32 52.16
CA GLN A 180 -23.97 10.03 51.45
C GLN A 180 -25.03 11.08 51.74
N THR A 181 -25.87 11.33 50.74
CA THR A 181 -27.15 12.02 50.91
C THR A 181 -28.25 10.95 51.07
N ASP A 182 -29.09 11.04 52.10
CA ASP A 182 -30.09 9.98 52.48
C ASP A 182 -30.88 9.44 51.27
N SER A 183 -31.45 10.32 50.45
CA SER A 183 -32.20 9.93 49.24
C SER A 183 -31.35 9.65 47.99
N GLY A 184 -30.06 10.00 48.02
CA GLY A 184 -29.17 10.05 46.84
C GLY A 184 -28.44 8.75 46.52
N GLY A 185 -28.38 7.81 47.47
CA GLY A 185 -27.55 6.60 47.37
C GLY A 185 -26.24 6.74 48.15
N THR A 186 -25.27 5.86 47.90
CA THR A 186 -23.92 5.95 48.47
C THR A 186 -23.07 6.99 47.73
N ASP A 187 -22.04 7.51 48.38
CA ASP A 187 -20.98 8.34 47.78
C ASP A 187 -21.42 9.60 47.02
N ASN A 188 -22.32 10.38 47.64
CA ASN A 188 -22.84 11.59 47.03
C ASN A 188 -23.16 12.72 48.01
N ILE A 189 -23.05 13.94 47.51
CA ILE A 189 -23.48 15.18 48.15
C ILE A 189 -24.44 15.88 47.18
N VAL A 190 -25.74 15.74 47.40
CA VAL A 190 -26.78 16.25 46.48
C VAL A 190 -27.61 17.34 47.16
N PHE A 191 -27.18 18.60 47.00
CA PHE A 191 -27.85 19.77 47.58
C PHE A 191 -27.98 20.89 46.56
N THR A 192 -29.01 20.84 45.72
CA THR A 192 -29.29 21.79 44.61
C THR A 192 -29.58 23.23 45.05
N SER A 193 -29.69 23.48 46.35
CA SER A 193 -29.84 24.83 46.92
C SER A 193 -28.56 25.34 47.61
N ALA A 194 -27.54 24.49 47.75
CA ALA A 194 -26.27 24.87 48.35
C ALA A 194 -25.47 25.76 47.40
N THR A 195 -25.13 26.96 47.87
CA THR A 195 -24.24 27.90 47.17
C THR A 195 -22.78 27.71 47.53
N ASP A 196 -22.48 26.86 48.52
CA ASP A 196 -21.14 26.67 49.08
C ASP A 196 -20.98 25.26 49.69
N VAL A 197 -19.95 24.52 49.25
CA VAL A 197 -19.58 23.20 49.79
C VAL A 197 -18.06 23.19 50.03
N GLN A 198 -17.65 22.89 51.27
CA GLN A 198 -16.25 22.97 51.71
C GLN A 198 -15.75 21.59 52.17
N LEU A 199 -14.78 21.04 51.45
CA LEU A 199 -14.08 19.77 51.71
C LEU A 199 -12.55 19.97 51.62
N GLY A 200 -12.05 21.17 51.92
CA GLY A 200 -10.69 21.59 51.62
C GLY A 200 -9.58 20.72 52.23
N ALA A 201 -9.82 20.01 53.34
CA ALA A 201 -8.86 19.08 53.93
C ALA A 201 -9.00 17.61 53.50
N LEU A 202 -10.00 17.26 52.68
CA LEU A 202 -10.26 15.88 52.29
C LEU A 202 -9.30 15.45 51.17
N ALA A 203 -8.15 14.88 51.57
CA ALA A 203 -7.09 14.51 50.63
C ALA A 203 -7.34 13.18 49.90
N SER A 204 -8.11 12.26 50.48
CA SER A 204 -8.39 10.96 49.87
C SER A 204 -9.80 10.51 50.18
N TYR A 205 -10.49 10.00 49.17
CA TYR A 205 -11.85 9.47 49.29
C TYR A 205 -11.89 8.00 48.85
N PRO A 206 -12.04 7.03 49.77
CA PRO A 206 -12.01 5.62 49.42
C PRO A 206 -13.33 5.11 48.81
N GLY A 207 -14.45 5.76 49.12
CA GLY A 207 -15.80 5.34 48.73
C GLY A 207 -16.30 4.07 49.42
N ALA A 208 -17.57 3.74 49.19
CA ALA A 208 -18.18 2.51 49.70
C ALA A 208 -17.86 1.29 48.80
N GLY A 209 -17.14 0.31 49.35
CA GLY A 209 -16.92 -0.98 48.66
C GLY A 209 -15.90 -0.91 47.53
N SER A 210 -16.27 -1.37 46.33
CA SER A 210 -15.44 -1.27 45.12
C SER A 210 -15.87 -0.12 44.19
N ASP A 211 -16.86 0.67 44.61
CA ASP A 211 -17.39 1.79 43.86
C ASP A 211 -16.67 3.06 44.33
N TYR A 212 -15.75 3.56 43.51
CA TYR A 212 -14.90 4.71 43.83
C TYR A 212 -15.54 6.04 43.40
N GLY A 213 -16.86 6.08 43.23
CA GLY A 213 -17.60 7.25 42.75
C GLY A 213 -17.70 8.32 43.84
N LEU A 214 -17.55 9.60 43.50
CA LEU A 214 -17.97 10.71 44.35
C LEU A 214 -18.76 11.69 43.48
N THR A 215 -20.06 11.83 43.76
CA THR A 215 -20.92 12.78 43.03
C THR A 215 -21.27 13.99 43.88
N ILE A 216 -20.93 15.19 43.41
CA ILE A 216 -21.26 16.45 44.08
C ILE A 216 -22.19 17.27 43.18
N THR A 217 -23.41 17.50 43.64
CA THR A 217 -24.39 18.38 42.99
C THR A 217 -24.73 19.55 43.90
N THR A 218 -24.45 20.75 43.44
CA THR A 218 -24.73 22.01 44.14
C THR A 218 -25.80 22.81 43.40
N LYS A 219 -26.11 24.01 43.88
CA LYS A 219 -26.72 25.03 43.03
C LYS A 219 -25.73 25.40 41.91
N ALA A 220 -26.24 25.82 40.74
CA ALA A 220 -25.42 26.48 39.73
C ALA A 220 -24.71 27.71 40.33
N ASP A 221 -23.49 27.94 39.90
CA ASP A 221 -22.58 29.00 40.35
C ASP A 221 -22.13 28.88 41.82
N ALA A 222 -22.21 27.69 42.42
CA ALA A 222 -21.77 27.48 43.80
C ALA A 222 -20.24 27.48 43.92
N THR A 223 -19.74 27.82 45.12
CA THR A 223 -18.35 27.58 45.51
C THR A 223 -18.17 26.12 45.96
N LEU A 224 -17.13 25.47 45.46
CA LEU A 224 -16.71 24.13 45.88
C LEU A 224 -15.21 24.17 46.21
N ASP A 225 -14.85 23.82 47.44
CA ASP A 225 -13.46 23.53 47.79
C ASP A 225 -13.26 22.02 47.88
N ILE A 226 -12.48 21.49 46.95
CA ILE A 226 -12.04 20.09 46.90
C ILE A 226 -10.55 20.00 46.49
N GLY A 227 -9.82 21.11 46.62
CA GLY A 227 -8.49 21.26 46.01
C GLY A 227 -7.42 20.31 46.56
N SER A 228 -7.63 19.75 47.76
CA SER A 228 -6.71 18.76 48.34
C SER A 228 -6.95 17.34 47.86
N LEU A 229 -8.08 17.04 47.20
CA LEU A 229 -8.42 15.69 46.79
C LEU A 229 -7.37 15.14 45.81
N ASP A 230 -6.86 13.95 46.12
CA ASP A 230 -5.83 13.25 45.38
C ASP A 230 -6.31 11.82 45.07
N ASP A 231 -5.92 11.33 43.89
CA ASP A 231 -6.15 9.95 43.46
C ASP A 231 -4.87 9.08 43.57
N VAL A 232 -3.87 9.61 44.27
CA VAL A 232 -2.63 8.92 44.65
C VAL A 232 -2.48 8.97 46.17
N LYS A 233 -2.16 7.82 46.76
CA LYS A 233 -1.89 7.73 48.20
C LYS A 233 -0.53 8.32 48.53
N THR A 234 -0.31 8.61 49.81
CA THR A 234 0.99 9.10 50.33
C THR A 234 2.18 8.15 50.07
N ASP A 235 1.94 6.87 49.77
CA ASP A 235 2.97 5.89 49.39
C ASP A 235 3.23 5.80 47.87
N GLY A 236 2.53 6.63 47.07
CA GLY A 236 2.64 6.68 45.61
C GLY A 236 1.78 5.65 44.87
N THR A 237 0.96 4.85 45.58
CA THR A 237 0.04 3.91 44.92
C THR A 237 -1.27 4.60 44.52
N ALA A 238 -1.86 4.19 43.39
CA ALA A 238 -3.13 4.74 42.94
C ALA A 238 -4.26 4.47 43.97
N ALA A 239 -5.08 5.48 44.19
CA ALA A 239 -6.38 5.47 44.86
C ALA A 239 -7.42 6.11 43.92
N PRO A 240 -7.86 5.38 42.88
CA PRO A 240 -8.72 5.93 41.85
C PRO A 240 -9.97 6.59 42.42
N VAL A 241 -10.38 7.74 41.88
CA VAL A 241 -11.64 8.40 42.20
C VAL A 241 -12.41 8.68 40.91
N ALA A 242 -13.68 8.27 40.86
CA ALA A 242 -14.61 8.62 39.80
C ALA A 242 -15.43 9.85 40.24
N LEU A 243 -14.90 11.04 39.97
CA LEU A 243 -15.46 12.32 40.40
C LEU A 243 -16.48 12.87 39.39
N ALA A 244 -17.69 13.12 39.85
CA ALA A 244 -18.74 13.77 39.06
C ALA A 244 -19.20 15.07 39.72
N LEU A 245 -19.06 16.20 39.01
CA LEU A 245 -19.39 17.53 39.51
C LEU A 245 -20.52 18.15 38.69
N ASN A 246 -21.52 18.71 39.38
CA ASN A 246 -22.65 19.38 38.75
C ASN A 246 -23.03 20.68 39.49
N GLY A 247 -22.79 21.83 38.85
CA GLY A 247 -23.20 23.15 39.36
C GLY A 247 -22.11 24.09 39.91
N PRO A 248 -20.93 23.65 40.40
CA PRO A 248 -19.92 24.60 40.87
C PRO A 248 -19.53 25.61 39.79
N LYS A 249 -19.32 26.88 40.18
CA LYS A 249 -18.87 27.93 39.27
C LYS A 249 -17.48 27.62 38.72
N ASP A 250 -16.54 27.42 39.64
CA ASP A 250 -15.13 27.22 39.37
C ASP A 250 -14.68 25.88 39.93
N VAL A 251 -13.99 25.09 39.11
CA VAL A 251 -13.40 23.80 39.50
C VAL A 251 -11.94 23.79 39.08
N SER A 252 -11.06 23.42 40.00
CA SER A 252 -9.63 23.22 39.74
C SER A 252 -9.19 21.84 40.24
N ILE A 253 -8.73 20.98 39.34
CA ILE A 253 -8.23 19.63 39.63
C ILE A 253 -6.77 19.57 39.21
N THR A 254 -5.86 19.53 40.19
CA THR A 254 -4.40 19.61 39.94
C THR A 254 -3.59 18.49 40.61
N ASN A 255 -4.14 17.83 41.64
CA ASN A 255 -3.44 16.76 42.36
C ASN A 255 -3.74 15.37 41.80
N MET A 256 -4.90 15.18 41.17
CA MET A 256 -5.31 13.89 40.61
C MET A 256 -4.52 13.58 39.32
N SER A 257 -3.71 12.53 39.35
CA SER A 257 -2.75 12.15 38.29
C SER A 257 -2.72 10.66 37.96
N ALA A 258 -3.53 9.83 38.64
CA ALA A 258 -3.59 8.41 38.36
C ALA A 258 -4.24 8.12 36.99
N PHE A 259 -3.86 6.99 36.38
CA PHE A 259 -4.43 6.52 35.11
C PHE A 259 -5.83 5.92 35.24
N ALA A 260 -6.26 5.61 36.47
CA ALA A 260 -7.57 5.04 36.78
C ALA A 260 -8.39 6.04 37.60
N GLY A 261 -9.71 5.98 37.43
CA GLY A 261 -10.64 7.01 37.93
C GLY A 261 -11.40 7.60 36.75
N SER A 262 -12.15 8.68 36.96
CA SER A 262 -12.79 9.44 35.88
C SER A 262 -13.19 10.82 36.38
N LEU A 263 -13.23 11.81 35.49
CA LEU A 263 -13.74 13.14 35.78
C LEU A 263 -14.93 13.47 34.88
N SER A 264 -16.07 13.83 35.46
CA SER A 264 -17.26 14.24 34.71
C SER A 264 -17.76 15.59 35.20
N LEU A 265 -17.83 16.57 34.29
CA LEU A 265 -18.21 17.95 34.62
C LEU A 265 -19.52 18.33 33.94
N THR A 266 -20.45 18.94 34.67
CA THR A 266 -21.76 19.41 34.19
C THR A 266 -22.09 20.77 34.81
N ASN A 267 -22.66 21.70 34.03
CA ASN A 267 -23.03 23.04 34.55
C ASN A 267 -21.90 23.74 35.32
N VAL A 268 -20.67 23.72 34.80
CA VAL A 268 -19.49 24.38 35.39
C VAL A 268 -19.10 25.58 34.53
N GLU A 269 -18.96 26.75 35.13
CA GLU A 269 -18.58 27.95 34.37
C GLU A 269 -17.10 27.87 33.93
N ASN A 270 -16.20 27.56 34.86
CA ASN A 270 -14.77 27.47 34.59
C ASN A 270 -14.17 26.18 35.16
N ALA A 271 -13.64 25.33 34.29
CA ALA A 271 -12.94 24.11 34.69
C ALA A 271 -11.46 24.18 34.30
N THR A 272 -10.58 24.04 35.30
CA THR A 272 -9.14 23.88 35.10
C THR A 272 -8.71 22.48 35.56
N VAL A 273 -8.10 21.71 34.67
CA VAL A 273 -7.62 20.35 34.97
C VAL A 273 -6.20 20.21 34.45
N THR A 274 -5.27 19.76 35.28
CA THR A 274 -3.87 19.59 34.88
C THR A 274 -3.35 18.24 35.33
N GLY A 275 -2.79 17.45 34.41
CA GLY A 275 -2.11 16.20 34.74
C GLY A 275 -3.03 15.00 35.02
N PHE A 276 -4.35 15.16 34.98
CA PHE A 276 -5.29 14.04 35.14
C PHE A 276 -5.26 13.14 33.90
N LYS A 277 -4.87 11.87 34.09
CA LYS A 277 -4.64 10.91 33.00
C LYS A 277 -5.83 9.98 32.72
N GLY A 278 -6.77 9.89 33.66
CA GLY A 278 -8.01 9.11 33.46
C GLY A 278 -8.99 9.78 32.48
N PRO A 279 -10.11 9.11 32.16
CA PRO A 279 -11.15 9.65 31.29
C PRO A 279 -11.75 10.96 31.80
N ILE A 280 -11.70 12.01 30.97
CA ILE A 280 -12.34 13.30 31.21
C ILE A 280 -13.56 13.44 30.29
N THR A 281 -14.73 13.67 30.88
CA THR A 281 -15.98 13.92 30.15
C THR A 281 -16.51 15.31 30.45
N ILE A 282 -16.64 16.14 29.42
CA ILE A 282 -17.26 17.45 29.50
C ILE A 282 -18.71 17.35 29.01
N ASN A 283 -19.67 17.65 29.89
CA ASN A 283 -21.09 17.56 29.58
C ASN A 283 -21.74 18.92 29.29
N GLY A 284 -23.06 18.92 29.14
CA GLY A 284 -23.85 20.13 28.96
C GLY A 284 -23.71 21.14 30.10
N GLY A 285 -23.82 22.42 29.74
CA GLY A 285 -23.73 23.54 30.68
C GLY A 285 -22.32 23.92 31.11
N VAL A 286 -21.28 23.17 30.69
CA VAL A 286 -19.89 23.62 30.89
C VAL A 286 -19.59 24.77 29.91
N GLU A 287 -18.98 25.86 30.39
CA GLU A 287 -18.73 27.05 29.57
C GLU A 287 -17.27 27.22 29.17
N ASN A 288 -16.31 27.16 30.09
CA ASN A 288 -14.89 27.36 29.80
C ASN A 288 -14.06 26.19 30.33
N ILE A 289 -13.17 25.64 29.49
CA ILE A 289 -12.25 24.57 29.89
C ILE A 289 -10.80 24.95 29.62
N THR A 290 -9.93 24.65 30.57
CA THR A 290 -8.47 24.68 30.43
C THR A 290 -7.93 23.36 30.95
N ILE A 291 -7.55 22.47 30.04
CA ILE A 291 -7.16 21.11 30.37
C ILE A 291 -5.78 20.85 29.78
N THR A 292 -4.81 20.49 30.63
CA THR A 292 -3.45 20.15 30.19
C THR A 292 -3.11 18.69 30.46
N ASP A 293 -2.29 18.12 29.56
CA ASP A 293 -1.78 16.74 29.66
C ASP A 293 -2.89 15.65 29.74
N ALA A 294 -4.02 15.84 29.07
CA ALA A 294 -5.10 14.83 29.05
C ALA A 294 -4.73 13.66 28.12
N GLU A 295 -5.00 12.41 28.51
CA GLU A 295 -4.77 11.25 27.63
C GLU A 295 -6.06 10.60 27.14
N ASP A 296 -7.16 10.76 27.88
CA ASP A 296 -8.50 10.32 27.48
C ASP A 296 -9.52 11.44 27.72
N PHE A 297 -10.07 11.96 26.63
CA PHE A 297 -10.93 13.14 26.65
C PHE A 297 -12.11 12.98 25.71
N THR A 298 -13.31 13.34 26.18
CA THR A 298 -14.54 13.30 25.39
C THR A 298 -15.44 14.50 25.67
N LEU A 299 -15.96 15.11 24.59
CA LEU A 299 -17.07 16.06 24.65
C LEU A 299 -18.40 15.30 24.52
N SER A 300 -19.25 15.39 25.54
CA SER A 300 -20.53 14.69 25.62
C SER A 300 -21.68 15.68 25.77
N SER A 301 -22.30 16.09 24.65
CA SER A 301 -23.36 17.12 24.68
C SER A 301 -22.90 18.47 25.26
N ALA A 302 -21.62 18.83 25.09
CA ALA A 302 -20.99 20.05 25.60
C ALA A 302 -21.40 21.32 24.82
N THR A 303 -22.70 21.54 24.62
CA THR A 303 -23.22 22.66 23.80
C THR A 303 -23.08 24.03 24.46
N GLY A 304 -22.70 24.07 25.75
CA GLY A 304 -22.56 25.30 26.55
C GLY A 304 -21.22 26.01 26.37
N LEU A 305 -20.24 25.36 25.71
CA LEU A 305 -18.87 25.86 25.63
C LEU A 305 -18.79 27.26 24.96
N LYS A 306 -17.97 28.11 25.56
CA LYS A 306 -17.59 29.47 25.14
C LYS A 306 -16.13 29.54 24.78
N THR A 307 -15.25 28.93 25.58
CA THR A 307 -13.81 28.85 25.31
C THR A 307 -13.27 27.45 25.60
N VAL A 308 -12.31 27.01 24.80
CA VAL A 308 -11.63 25.72 24.95
C VAL A 308 -10.13 25.93 24.85
N THR A 309 -9.41 25.53 25.88
CA THR A 309 -7.96 25.31 25.85
C THR A 309 -7.72 23.87 26.27
N LEU A 310 -7.19 23.05 25.36
CA LEU A 310 -7.04 21.62 25.57
C LEU A 310 -5.71 21.12 24.99
N ASP A 311 -4.97 20.40 25.82
CA ASP A 311 -3.77 19.67 25.44
C ASP A 311 -4.00 18.17 25.63
N VAL A 312 -3.83 17.40 24.54
CA VAL A 312 -3.98 15.95 24.56
C VAL A 312 -2.64 15.28 24.31
N ASP A 313 -2.19 14.51 25.30
CA ASP A 313 -0.97 13.73 25.28
C ASP A 313 -1.15 12.35 24.62
N GLN A 314 -0.03 11.76 24.20
CA GLN A 314 0.01 10.33 23.89
C GLN A 314 -0.17 9.49 25.14
N ALA A 315 -0.80 8.33 24.99
CA ALA A 315 -1.01 7.39 26.09
C ALA A 315 0.32 6.98 26.75
N SER A 316 0.49 7.29 28.04
CA SER A 316 1.75 7.12 28.75
C SER A 316 1.71 6.01 29.81
N ASP A 317 0.53 5.46 30.10
CA ASP A 317 0.30 4.44 31.15
C ASP A 317 1.37 3.32 31.12
N PRO A 318 2.15 3.14 32.21
CA PRO A 318 3.17 2.09 32.31
C PRO A 318 2.65 0.65 32.07
N ALA A 319 1.35 0.40 32.23
CA ALA A 319 0.73 -0.89 31.96
C ALA A 319 0.57 -1.19 30.45
N LEU A 320 0.64 -0.17 29.58
CA LEU A 320 0.57 -0.34 28.13
C LEU A 320 1.87 -0.94 27.58
N THR A 321 1.74 -1.88 26.66
CA THR A 321 2.88 -2.41 25.90
C THR A 321 3.45 -1.37 24.93
N GLY A 322 4.71 -1.55 24.52
CA GLY A 322 5.32 -0.66 23.53
C GLY A 322 4.55 -0.58 22.19
N THR A 323 3.84 -1.65 21.81
CA THR A 323 2.97 -1.65 20.62
C THR A 323 1.72 -0.78 20.81
N GLN A 324 1.15 -0.74 22.02
CA GLN A 324 -0.02 0.09 22.34
C GLN A 324 0.34 1.57 22.47
N LYS A 325 1.59 1.87 22.86
CA LYS A 325 2.15 3.23 22.88
C LYS A 325 2.70 3.70 21.54
N ALA A 326 2.83 2.80 20.56
CA ALA A 326 3.48 3.14 19.29
C ALA A 326 2.58 4.08 18.48
N PRO A 327 3.14 5.11 17.82
CA PRO A 327 2.43 5.93 16.84
C PRO A 327 1.69 5.12 15.76
N THR A 328 2.15 3.92 15.41
CA THR A 328 1.47 3.05 14.44
C THR A 328 0.17 2.42 14.97
N ALA A 329 -0.09 2.46 16.28
CA ALA A 329 -1.34 2.03 16.91
C ALA A 329 -2.37 3.17 17.02
N PHE A 330 -2.11 4.28 16.35
CA PHE A 330 -2.92 5.47 16.39
C PHE A 330 -4.38 5.24 15.95
N GLY A 331 -5.32 5.81 16.70
CA GLY A 331 -6.76 5.61 16.53
C GLY A 331 -7.30 4.28 17.09
N ALA A 332 -6.43 3.38 17.58
CA ALA A 332 -6.85 2.21 18.34
C ALA A 332 -7.00 2.55 19.82
N GLN A 333 -7.84 1.78 20.50
CA GLN A 333 -8.01 1.82 21.95
C GLN A 333 -6.76 1.23 22.62
N PRO A 334 -6.03 1.98 23.47
CA PRO A 334 -4.79 1.49 24.07
C PRO A 334 -4.99 0.22 24.91
N THR A 335 -5.97 0.18 25.82
CA THR A 335 -6.29 -0.97 26.72
C THR A 335 -7.68 -0.84 27.36
N ALA A 336 -8.07 -1.84 28.17
CA ALA A 336 -9.15 -1.72 29.15
C ALA A 336 -8.80 -0.66 30.23
N GLY A 337 -9.54 0.45 30.26
CA GLY A 337 -9.35 1.57 31.18
C GLY A 337 -9.47 2.92 30.48
N TYR A 338 -9.00 3.01 29.24
CA TYR A 338 -9.31 4.09 28.31
C TYR A 338 -10.71 3.85 27.74
N THR A 339 -11.53 4.91 27.70
CA THR A 339 -12.88 4.87 27.11
C THR A 339 -12.82 4.97 25.59
N ASN A 340 -11.92 5.81 25.08
CA ASN A 340 -11.72 6.09 23.67
C ASN A 340 -10.25 5.95 23.24
N GLY A 341 -10.03 5.67 21.95
CA GLY A 341 -8.70 5.82 21.34
C GLY A 341 -8.35 7.30 21.27
N THR A 342 -7.27 7.67 20.56
CA THR A 342 -6.93 9.09 20.39
C THR A 342 -8.17 9.92 19.99
N PRO A 343 -8.48 11.02 20.70
CA PRO A 343 -9.69 11.78 20.48
C PRO A 343 -9.86 12.27 19.05
N ALA A 344 -11.06 12.07 18.50
CA ALA A 344 -11.55 12.78 17.32
C ALA A 344 -12.48 13.90 17.81
N LEU A 345 -12.05 15.15 17.67
CA LEU A 345 -12.78 16.29 18.20
C LEU A 345 -13.65 16.94 17.14
N SER A 346 -14.95 17.02 17.42
CA SER A 346 -15.92 17.71 16.59
C SER A 346 -16.62 18.81 17.37
N PHE A 347 -16.30 20.05 17.03
CA PHE A 347 -16.97 21.24 17.51
C PHE A 347 -18.15 21.55 16.58
N ALA A 348 -19.34 21.19 17.04
CA ALA A 348 -20.59 21.43 16.34
C ALA A 348 -21.70 21.74 17.35
N SER A 349 -22.71 22.50 16.93
CA SER A 349 -23.86 22.85 17.78
C SER A 349 -23.51 23.60 19.08
N MET A 350 -22.34 24.26 19.13
CA MET A 350 -21.91 25.09 20.27
C MET A 350 -22.09 26.56 19.90
N SER A 351 -23.30 27.09 20.07
CA SER A 351 -23.64 28.44 19.60
C SER A 351 -22.85 29.55 20.29
N ASN A 352 -22.32 29.30 21.49
CA ASN A 352 -21.63 30.31 22.30
C ASN A 352 -20.11 30.25 22.18
N LEU A 353 -19.56 29.28 21.45
CA LEU A 353 -18.12 29.06 21.34
C LEU A 353 -17.48 30.20 20.53
N THR A 354 -16.53 30.91 21.13
CA THR A 354 -15.83 32.04 20.52
C THR A 354 -14.38 31.76 20.19
N SER A 355 -13.71 30.90 20.95
CA SER A 355 -12.29 30.58 20.74
C SER A 355 -11.96 29.14 21.10
N VAL A 356 -11.07 28.54 20.33
CA VAL A 356 -10.49 27.21 20.59
C VAL A 356 -8.98 27.26 20.42
N THR A 357 -8.25 26.79 21.42
CA THR A 357 -6.81 26.57 21.42
C THR A 357 -6.54 25.10 21.70
N LEU A 358 -5.90 24.40 20.78
CA LEU A 358 -5.57 22.97 20.94
C LEU A 358 -4.06 22.75 20.80
N THR A 359 -3.51 21.90 21.66
CA THR A 359 -2.17 21.35 21.51
C THR A 359 -2.18 19.83 21.61
N GLY A 360 -1.12 19.18 21.13
CA GLY A 360 -0.91 17.74 21.27
C GLY A 360 -1.52 16.92 20.12
N TYR A 361 -2.14 15.79 20.44
CA TYR A 361 -2.37 14.69 19.49
C TYR A 361 -3.85 14.37 19.29
N TYR A 362 -4.34 14.50 18.05
CA TYR A 362 -5.75 14.26 17.72
C TYR A 362 -5.89 13.37 16.49
N LYS A 363 -6.94 12.55 16.45
CA LYS A 363 -7.23 11.75 15.26
C LYS A 363 -7.72 12.63 14.10
N SER A 364 -8.60 13.56 14.44
CA SER A 364 -9.16 14.55 13.52
C SER A 364 -9.72 15.70 14.34
N VAL A 365 -9.67 16.91 13.78
CA VAL A 365 -10.26 18.10 14.38
C VAL A 365 -11.22 18.73 13.38
N SER A 366 -12.47 18.96 13.79
CA SER A 366 -13.47 19.59 12.93
C SER A 366 -14.27 20.69 13.60
N PHE A 367 -14.48 21.80 12.90
CA PHE A 367 -15.27 22.95 13.31
C PHE A 367 -16.40 23.17 12.30
N ALA A 368 -17.65 22.98 12.71
CA ALA A 368 -18.79 22.98 11.80
C ALA A 368 -19.90 23.93 12.25
N SER A 369 -20.18 24.95 11.42
CA SER A 369 -21.32 25.86 11.57
C SER A 369 -21.41 26.54 12.94
N LEU A 370 -20.27 26.98 13.49
CA LEU A 370 -20.20 27.65 14.78
C LEU A 370 -20.44 29.15 14.59
N ALA A 371 -21.62 29.60 15.02
CA ALA A 371 -22.11 30.95 14.73
C ALA A 371 -21.22 32.07 15.30
N ASN A 372 -20.54 31.83 16.42
CA ASN A 372 -19.77 32.85 17.14
C ASN A 372 -18.26 32.56 17.20
N LEU A 373 -17.77 31.49 16.57
CA LEU A 373 -16.35 31.13 16.61
C LEU A 373 -15.56 32.19 15.85
N ALA A 374 -14.65 32.87 16.55
CA ALA A 374 -13.84 33.97 16.02
C ALA A 374 -12.38 33.59 15.80
N THR A 375 -11.83 32.73 16.67
CA THR A 375 -10.41 32.35 16.65
C THR A 375 -10.23 30.84 16.81
N VAL A 376 -9.35 30.26 15.99
CA VAL A 376 -8.85 28.89 16.14
C VAL A 376 -7.33 28.96 16.15
N ASP A 377 -6.71 28.35 17.16
CA ASP A 377 -5.27 28.31 17.38
C ASP A 377 -4.84 26.85 17.64
N LEU A 378 -4.01 26.30 16.76
CA LEU A 378 -3.64 24.89 16.75
C LEU A 378 -2.11 24.72 16.69
N ASP A 379 -1.57 23.99 17.67
CA ASP A 379 -0.21 23.42 17.65
C ASP A 379 -0.32 21.92 17.88
N VAL A 380 -0.81 21.21 16.84
CA VAL A 380 -1.30 19.82 16.96
C VAL A 380 -0.68 18.90 15.92
N THR A 381 -0.56 17.62 16.26
CA THR A 381 -0.45 16.53 15.28
C THR A 381 -1.84 15.93 15.05
N THR A 382 -2.38 16.06 13.83
CA THR A 382 -3.71 15.56 13.48
C THR A 382 -3.81 15.01 12.06
N GLY A 383 -4.56 13.93 11.88
CA GLY A 383 -4.74 13.32 10.56
C GLY A 383 -5.56 14.19 9.61
N ASP A 384 -6.66 14.76 10.10
CA ASP A 384 -7.53 15.62 9.28
C ASP A 384 -7.93 16.89 10.05
N LEU A 385 -7.93 18.03 9.35
CA LEU A 385 -8.48 19.31 9.81
C LEU A 385 -9.62 19.73 8.88
N THR A 386 -10.82 19.93 9.45
CA THR A 386 -11.98 20.44 8.72
C THR A 386 -12.56 21.69 9.38
N ILE A 387 -12.66 22.79 8.64
CA ILE A 387 -13.25 24.05 9.09
C ILE A 387 -14.33 24.43 8.08
N SER A 388 -15.61 24.30 8.44
CA SER A 388 -16.71 24.59 7.53
C SER A 388 -17.82 25.46 8.12
N GLY A 389 -18.25 26.47 7.37
CA GLY A 389 -19.44 27.27 7.71
C GLY A 389 -19.30 28.15 8.95
N ASN A 390 -18.06 28.46 9.39
CA ASN A 390 -17.80 29.28 10.56
C ASN A 390 -17.68 30.75 10.14
N ASN A 391 -18.82 31.39 9.87
CA ASN A 391 -18.87 32.70 9.23
C ASN A 391 -18.39 33.87 10.12
N SER A 392 -18.19 33.65 11.42
CA SER A 392 -17.60 34.63 12.35
C SER A 392 -16.09 34.46 12.52
N LEU A 393 -15.50 33.42 11.93
CA LEU A 393 -14.07 33.09 12.07
C LEU A 393 -13.25 34.16 11.34
N THR A 394 -12.36 34.83 12.06
CA THR A 394 -11.47 35.86 11.50
C THR A 394 -9.99 35.53 11.66
N SER A 395 -9.65 34.59 12.55
CA SER A 395 -8.27 34.15 12.81
C SER A 395 -8.18 32.62 12.84
N LEU A 396 -7.25 32.09 12.04
CA LEU A 396 -6.81 30.70 12.06
C LEU A 396 -5.29 30.71 12.19
N ASP A 397 -4.78 30.07 13.22
CA ASP A 397 -3.36 29.79 13.40
C ASP A 397 -3.16 28.26 13.45
N VAL A 398 -2.20 27.78 12.66
CA VAL A 398 -1.78 26.36 12.65
C VAL A 398 -0.26 26.23 12.75
N THR A 399 0.42 27.29 13.21
CA THR A 399 1.88 27.34 13.33
C THR A 399 2.37 26.19 14.20
N GLY A 400 3.36 25.43 13.71
CA GLY A 400 3.96 24.32 14.46
C GLY A 400 3.20 22.99 14.33
N SER A 401 1.97 23.01 13.79
CA SER A 401 1.18 21.80 13.61
C SER A 401 1.76 20.84 12.55
N GLU A 402 1.39 19.57 12.67
CA GLU A 402 1.55 18.52 11.66
C GLU A 402 0.15 18.01 11.27
N ILE A 403 -0.30 18.29 10.05
CA ILE A 403 -1.68 18.08 9.61
C ILE A 403 -1.71 17.26 8.33
N GLY A 404 -2.62 16.28 8.24
CA GLY A 404 -2.83 15.51 7.02
C GLY A 404 -3.75 16.24 6.04
N ASN A 405 -5.00 15.82 5.88
CA ASN A 405 -5.91 16.53 4.96
C ASN A 405 -6.43 17.83 5.59
N VAL A 406 -6.53 18.86 4.77
CA VAL A 406 -7.09 20.16 5.17
C VAL A 406 -8.28 20.51 4.28
N SER A 407 -9.40 20.85 4.92
CA SER A 407 -10.61 21.33 4.25
C SER A 407 -11.12 22.60 4.93
N ILE A 408 -11.08 23.74 4.22
CA ILE A 408 -11.57 25.04 4.67
C ILE A 408 -12.66 25.50 3.71
N THR A 409 -13.92 25.31 4.10
CA THR A 409 -15.06 25.51 3.19
C THR A 409 -16.13 26.43 3.73
N SER A 410 -16.65 27.31 2.89
CA SER A 410 -17.79 28.16 3.22
C SER A 410 -17.63 29.00 4.50
N ASN A 411 -16.40 29.40 4.86
CA ASN A 411 -16.16 30.28 6.00
C ASN A 411 -16.15 31.73 5.50
N THR A 412 -17.30 32.39 5.51
CA THR A 412 -17.44 33.71 4.86
C THR A 412 -16.88 34.88 5.67
N GLY A 413 -16.21 34.64 6.81
CA GLY A 413 -15.64 35.69 7.67
C GLY A 413 -14.12 35.80 7.59
N ILE A 414 -13.43 34.78 7.08
CA ILE A 414 -11.97 34.69 7.14
C ILE A 414 -11.34 35.37 5.93
N ALA A 415 -10.46 36.35 6.18
CA ALA A 415 -9.84 37.16 5.13
C ALA A 415 -8.49 36.61 4.66
N THR A 416 -7.78 35.88 5.54
CA THR A 416 -6.46 35.33 5.28
C THR A 416 -6.37 33.95 5.89
N VAL A 417 -5.81 33.00 5.14
CA VAL A 417 -5.52 31.65 5.62
C VAL A 417 -4.03 31.41 5.39
N GLU A 418 -3.29 31.21 6.47
CA GLU A 418 -1.90 30.79 6.45
C GLU A 418 -1.82 29.38 7.02
N LEU A 419 -1.42 28.44 6.17
CA LEU A 419 -1.27 27.03 6.47
C LEU A 419 0.22 26.69 6.56
N ASP A 420 0.85 27.15 7.62
CA ASP A 420 2.28 26.97 7.93
C ASP A 420 2.56 25.70 8.78
N HIS A 421 1.78 24.65 8.50
CA HIS A 421 1.92 23.32 9.09
C HIS A 421 2.78 22.40 8.21
N THR A 422 3.32 21.35 8.83
CA THR A 422 3.96 20.24 8.09
C THR A 422 2.95 19.14 7.77
N THR A 423 3.18 18.38 6.70
CA THR A 423 2.23 17.35 6.25
C THR A 423 2.35 16.05 7.06
N ASP A 424 1.29 15.68 7.77
CA ASP A 424 1.15 14.36 8.38
C ASP A 424 0.72 13.31 7.33
N LEU A 425 1.35 12.14 7.37
CA LEU A 425 0.91 10.97 6.60
C LEU A 425 0.55 9.78 7.50
N ASN A 426 0.79 9.87 8.81
CA ASN A 426 0.91 8.73 9.70
C ASN A 426 -0.18 8.72 10.78
N TYR A 427 -0.84 9.85 11.03
CA TYR A 427 -1.70 10.11 12.19
C TYR A 427 -3.19 10.24 11.82
N TYR A 428 -3.72 9.34 10.98
CA TYR A 428 -5.10 9.38 10.46
C TYR A 428 -5.97 8.15 10.80
N GLY A 429 -5.52 7.32 11.75
CA GLY A 429 -6.28 6.19 12.30
C GLY A 429 -6.13 4.87 11.54
N THR A 430 -5.04 4.70 10.79
CA THR A 430 -4.67 3.40 10.19
C THR A 430 -3.19 3.11 10.39
N THR A 431 -2.82 1.83 10.38
CA THR A 431 -1.43 1.36 10.58
C THR A 431 -0.50 1.64 9.41
N ALA A 432 -1.03 1.96 8.23
CA ALA A 432 -0.23 2.20 7.04
C ALA A 432 -0.24 3.69 6.72
N ASP A 433 0.93 4.27 6.45
CA ASP A 433 1.03 5.69 6.12
C ASP A 433 0.31 6.02 4.80
N ARG A 434 -0.37 7.17 4.78
CA ARG A 434 -0.88 7.78 3.55
C ARG A 434 0.26 7.98 2.56
N LYS A 435 -0.10 7.96 1.28
CA LYS A 435 0.83 8.27 0.19
C LYS A 435 0.74 9.73 -0.26
N SER A 436 -0.31 10.43 0.18
CA SER A 436 -0.63 11.80 -0.16
C SER A 436 -1.77 12.33 0.70
N VAL A 437 -1.97 13.64 0.65
CA VAL A 437 -3.05 14.38 1.33
C VAL A 437 -3.87 15.22 0.34
N SER A 438 -4.94 15.83 0.82
CA SER A 438 -5.76 16.79 0.07
C SER A 438 -5.80 18.16 0.74
N LEU A 439 -5.81 19.22 -0.06
CA LEU A 439 -6.10 20.59 0.35
C LEU A 439 -7.33 21.08 -0.41
N THR A 440 -8.39 21.42 0.31
CA THR A 440 -9.62 21.98 -0.24
C THR A 440 -9.90 23.33 0.43
N VAL A 441 -9.95 24.39 -0.36
CA VAL A 441 -10.26 25.75 0.07
C VAL A 441 -11.31 26.31 -0.87
N THR A 442 -12.59 26.23 -0.50
CA THR A 442 -13.69 26.62 -1.39
C THR A 442 -14.83 27.38 -0.72
N GLY A 443 -15.48 28.27 -1.46
CA GLY A 443 -16.65 29.02 -0.96
C GLY A 443 -16.33 30.03 0.15
N ASN A 444 -15.06 30.40 0.37
CA ASN A 444 -14.68 31.36 1.41
C ASN A 444 -14.73 32.78 0.83
N SER A 445 -15.94 33.34 0.74
CA SER A 445 -16.23 34.56 -0.03
C SER A 445 -15.45 35.82 0.38
N GLU A 446 -14.90 35.89 1.59
CA GLU A 446 -14.09 37.02 2.07
C GLU A 446 -12.58 36.74 2.04
N LEU A 447 -12.16 35.54 1.64
CA LEU A 447 -10.75 35.15 1.59
C LEU A 447 -10.03 35.95 0.51
N THR A 448 -8.97 36.66 0.89
CA THR A 448 -8.13 37.48 -0.01
C THR A 448 -6.73 36.93 -0.22
N SER A 449 -6.24 36.11 0.73
CA SER A 449 -4.92 35.49 0.66
C SER A 449 -4.93 34.07 1.22
N LEU A 450 -4.28 33.15 0.50
CA LEU A 450 -4.05 31.78 0.92
C LEU A 450 -2.55 31.46 0.81
N THR A 451 -1.92 31.10 1.92
CA THR A 451 -0.57 30.53 1.94
C THR A 451 -0.64 29.09 2.42
N SER A 452 0.05 28.16 1.76
CA SER A 452 0.20 26.79 2.23
C SER A 452 1.62 26.30 2.05
N SER A 453 2.17 25.73 3.14
CA SER A 453 3.49 25.12 3.18
C SER A 453 3.47 23.59 3.09
N ALA A 454 2.27 22.99 3.02
CA ALA A 454 2.09 21.55 2.88
C ALA A 454 2.66 21.01 1.56
N ASP A 455 3.13 19.76 1.58
CA ASP A 455 3.64 19.02 0.43
C ASP A 455 2.86 17.72 0.23
N LYS A 456 3.09 17.01 -0.88
CA LYS A 456 2.44 15.72 -1.20
C LYS A 456 0.92 15.80 -1.33
N ILE A 457 0.42 16.93 -1.84
CA ILE A 457 -1.01 17.16 -2.09
C ILE A 457 -1.40 16.45 -3.39
N MET A 458 -2.22 15.40 -3.32
CA MET A 458 -2.77 14.72 -4.51
C MET A 458 -4.01 15.44 -5.04
N THR A 459 -4.79 16.04 -4.16
CA THR A 459 -5.99 16.79 -4.52
C THR A 459 -5.85 18.20 -4.01
N LEU A 460 -5.74 19.16 -4.92
CA LEU A 460 -5.71 20.58 -4.63
C LEU A 460 -6.95 21.21 -5.23
N ALA A 461 -7.86 21.71 -4.41
CA ALA A 461 -9.07 22.40 -4.85
C ALA A 461 -9.11 23.79 -4.21
N VAL A 462 -8.90 24.82 -5.02
CA VAL A 462 -8.90 26.23 -4.64
C VAL A 462 -9.79 26.97 -5.64
N ASN A 463 -11.08 26.99 -5.36
CA ASN A 463 -12.10 27.55 -6.24
C ASN A 463 -13.30 28.07 -5.46
N ASP A 464 -14.15 28.87 -6.11
CA ASP A 464 -15.30 29.54 -5.52
C ASP A 464 -14.89 30.49 -4.36
N ASN A 465 -13.69 31.08 -4.43
CA ASN A 465 -13.23 32.08 -3.46
C ASN A 465 -13.15 33.45 -4.14
N ASP A 466 -14.31 34.05 -4.39
CA ASP A 466 -14.53 35.25 -5.22
C ASP A 466 -13.63 36.49 -4.96
N LYS A 467 -12.91 36.54 -3.82
CA LYS A 467 -12.00 37.65 -3.46
C LYS A 467 -10.53 37.24 -3.32
N LEU A 468 -10.20 35.99 -3.60
CA LEU A 468 -8.86 35.45 -3.40
C LEU A 468 -7.95 35.98 -4.51
N THR A 469 -7.13 36.98 -4.15
CA THR A 469 -6.24 37.68 -5.09
C THR A 469 -4.79 37.21 -5.01
N THR A 470 -4.41 36.57 -3.90
CA THR A 470 -3.04 36.10 -3.68
C THR A 470 -3.00 34.66 -3.15
N VAL A 471 -2.15 33.85 -3.75
CA VAL A 471 -1.82 32.49 -3.31
C VAL A 471 -0.32 32.34 -3.15
N ASN A 472 0.12 31.50 -2.22
CA ASN A 472 1.52 31.13 -2.06
C ASN A 472 1.65 29.66 -1.71
N PHE A 473 2.22 28.89 -2.65
CA PHE A 473 2.47 27.46 -2.55
C PHE A 473 3.96 27.14 -2.65
N THR A 474 4.85 28.04 -2.22
CA THR A 474 6.32 27.85 -2.33
C THR A 474 6.83 26.56 -1.67
N GLY A 475 6.10 26.02 -0.68
CA GLY A 475 6.41 24.74 -0.03
C GLY A 475 5.94 23.48 -0.78
N LEU A 476 5.05 23.63 -1.77
CA LEU A 476 4.44 22.53 -2.50
C LEU A 476 5.29 22.12 -3.70
N ALA A 477 5.93 20.94 -3.63
CA ALA A 477 6.85 20.47 -4.68
C ALA A 477 6.37 19.20 -5.36
N THR A 478 5.66 18.32 -4.65
CA THR A 478 5.22 17.01 -5.16
C THR A 478 3.77 16.72 -4.78
N PHE A 479 3.10 15.83 -5.50
CA PHE A 479 1.75 15.34 -5.17
C PHE A 479 1.75 14.04 -4.34
N GLY A 480 2.92 13.62 -3.87
CA GLY A 480 3.11 12.34 -3.19
C GLY A 480 3.25 11.17 -4.16
N THR A 481 2.77 9.99 -3.79
CA THR A 481 2.89 8.78 -4.63
C THR A 481 1.54 8.41 -5.26
N ALA A 482 1.46 8.52 -6.59
CA ALA A 482 0.28 8.09 -7.34
C ALA A 482 0.15 6.55 -7.36
N THR A 483 -1.09 6.09 -7.55
CA THR A 483 -1.44 4.67 -7.69
C THR A 483 -2.31 4.46 -8.91
N SER A 484 -2.65 3.21 -9.24
CA SER A 484 -3.56 2.92 -10.35
C SER A 484 -4.95 3.55 -10.21
N SER A 485 -5.37 3.91 -8.99
CA SER A 485 -6.70 4.44 -8.65
C SER A 485 -6.69 5.82 -7.98
N SER A 486 -5.52 6.42 -7.72
CA SER A 486 -5.39 7.75 -7.12
C SER A 486 -4.28 8.49 -7.85
N ASN A 487 -4.66 9.54 -8.56
CA ASN A 487 -3.80 10.38 -9.39
C ASN A 487 -4.12 11.86 -9.10
N PRO A 488 -3.24 12.79 -9.50
CA PRO A 488 -3.41 14.20 -9.16
C PRO A 488 -4.73 14.77 -9.70
N VAL A 489 -5.43 15.55 -8.88
CA VAL A 489 -6.64 16.30 -9.26
C VAL A 489 -6.49 17.74 -8.77
N ILE A 490 -6.28 18.67 -9.71
CA ILE A 490 -5.89 20.05 -9.41
C ILE A 490 -6.90 21.02 -10.00
N ASP A 491 -7.59 21.77 -9.14
CA ASP A 491 -8.56 22.78 -9.52
C ASP A 491 -8.17 24.11 -8.86
N VAL A 492 -7.72 25.07 -9.66
CA VAL A 492 -7.39 26.43 -9.23
C VAL A 492 -7.98 27.41 -10.23
N TYR A 493 -9.24 27.79 -10.02
CA TYR A 493 -10.02 28.68 -10.86
C TYR A 493 -11.25 29.19 -10.09
N ASP A 494 -12.02 30.16 -10.61
CA ASP A 494 -13.17 30.76 -9.92
C ASP A 494 -12.78 31.43 -8.58
N ASN A 495 -11.69 32.20 -8.64
CA ASN A 495 -11.19 33.05 -7.58
C ASN A 495 -11.12 34.51 -8.10
N ASP A 496 -10.16 35.33 -7.63
CA ASP A 496 -9.87 36.67 -8.16
C ASP A 496 -8.37 36.83 -8.53
N LEU A 497 -7.75 35.74 -9.01
CA LEU A 497 -6.34 35.70 -9.35
C LEU A 497 -6.11 36.39 -10.70
N THR A 498 -5.48 37.57 -10.65
CA THR A 498 -5.29 38.41 -11.84
C THR A 498 -3.86 38.34 -12.38
N ALA A 499 -3.71 38.11 -13.68
CA ALA A 499 -2.52 38.48 -14.43
C ALA A 499 -2.68 39.91 -14.97
N SER A 500 -1.78 40.81 -14.55
CA SER A 500 -1.79 42.20 -15.03
C SER A 500 -1.45 42.30 -16.53
N GLN A 501 -0.66 41.34 -17.03
CA GLN A 501 -0.33 41.22 -18.45
C GLN A 501 -0.05 39.77 -18.81
N ALA A 502 -0.56 39.32 -19.95
CA ALA A 502 -0.07 38.17 -20.68
C ALA A 502 0.66 38.71 -21.93
N SER A 503 1.96 38.43 -22.05
CA SER A 503 2.78 38.83 -23.19
C SER A 503 3.04 37.61 -24.06
N ASP A 504 2.41 37.59 -25.21
CA ASP A 504 2.54 36.58 -26.25
C ASP A 504 3.62 37.02 -27.26
N THR A 505 4.68 36.23 -27.38
CA THR A 505 5.85 36.52 -28.21
C THR A 505 5.94 35.66 -29.47
N ASP A 506 5.27 34.51 -29.53
CA ASP A 506 5.16 33.63 -30.70
C ASP A 506 3.89 32.77 -30.54
N ASP A 507 2.93 32.85 -31.47
CA ASP A 507 1.60 32.23 -31.30
C ASP A 507 1.58 30.72 -31.62
N GLY A 508 2.52 30.24 -32.46
CA GLY A 508 2.54 28.89 -33.01
C GLY A 508 1.27 28.37 -33.75
N LEU A 509 0.07 28.92 -33.50
CA LEU A 509 -1.31 28.49 -33.82
C LEU A 509 -2.33 29.68 -33.81
N THR A 510 -3.62 29.41 -34.02
CA THR A 510 -4.70 30.44 -34.06
C THR A 510 -5.09 30.99 -32.69
N GLN A 511 -5.47 32.27 -32.65
CA GLN A 511 -6.00 33.05 -31.53
C GLN A 511 -6.46 32.31 -30.26
N TYR A 512 -5.73 32.54 -29.17
CA TYR A 512 -5.92 32.07 -27.79
C TYR A 512 -5.70 30.57 -27.53
N ALA A 513 -5.55 29.75 -28.58
CA ALA A 513 -5.58 28.30 -28.45
C ALA A 513 -4.17 27.67 -28.47
N ILE A 514 -3.84 26.98 -27.37
CA ILE A 514 -2.71 26.05 -27.29
C ILE A 514 -3.07 24.77 -28.06
N GLY A 515 -2.13 24.17 -28.81
CA GLY A 515 -2.35 22.87 -29.44
C GLY A 515 -2.32 21.75 -28.40
N SER A 516 -3.13 20.71 -28.57
CA SER A 516 -3.12 19.57 -27.63
C SER A 516 -1.89 18.67 -27.82
N GLY A 517 -1.18 18.40 -26.71
CA GLY A 517 -0.10 17.40 -26.61
C GLY A 517 1.31 17.94 -26.35
N ALA A 518 2.18 17.11 -25.77
CA ALA A 518 3.53 17.46 -25.26
C ALA A 518 4.55 18.08 -26.27
N THR A 519 4.20 18.23 -27.55
CA THR A 519 5.11 18.79 -28.59
C THR A 519 4.62 20.09 -29.23
N THR A 520 3.38 20.51 -28.95
CA THR A 520 2.79 21.76 -29.48
C THR A 520 3.07 22.97 -28.58
N ASP A 521 3.40 22.74 -27.31
CA ASP A 521 3.73 23.76 -26.30
C ASP A 521 4.99 24.57 -26.63
N ALA A 522 6.00 23.95 -27.25
CA ALA A 522 7.29 24.61 -27.55
C ALA A 522 7.20 25.81 -28.51
N LYS A 523 6.03 26.07 -29.10
CA LYS A 523 5.81 27.16 -30.05
C LYS A 523 4.95 28.30 -29.50
N ASP A 524 4.18 28.08 -28.43
CA ASP A 524 3.39 29.14 -27.78
C ASP A 524 4.30 29.85 -26.77
N LEU A 525 5.05 30.86 -27.19
CA LEU A 525 6.07 31.50 -26.36
C LEU A 525 5.55 32.80 -25.76
N GLY A 526 5.75 32.99 -24.45
CA GLY A 526 5.29 34.21 -23.79
C GLY A 526 5.61 34.26 -22.30
N SER A 527 4.93 35.17 -21.60
CA SER A 527 5.07 35.34 -20.15
C SER A 527 3.83 35.96 -19.52
N TYR A 528 3.56 35.61 -18.27
CA TYR A 528 2.58 36.29 -17.42
C TYR A 528 3.28 37.24 -16.44
N THR A 529 2.80 38.49 -16.37
CA THR A 529 3.13 39.43 -15.30
C THR A 529 1.99 39.45 -14.29
N THR A 530 2.24 38.96 -13.08
CA THR A 530 1.23 38.87 -12.01
C THR A 530 1.85 39.12 -10.63
N THR A 531 1.02 39.52 -9.67
CA THR A 531 1.35 39.54 -8.23
C THR A 531 0.52 38.54 -7.43
N SER A 532 -0.29 37.72 -8.11
CA SER A 532 -1.17 36.71 -7.48
C SER A 532 -0.40 35.57 -6.81
N GLY A 533 0.88 35.40 -7.11
CA GLY A 533 1.70 34.30 -6.57
C GLY A 533 1.40 32.92 -7.17
N LEU A 534 0.53 32.84 -8.19
CA LEU A 534 0.23 31.58 -8.90
C LEU A 534 1.48 30.90 -9.49
N ASN A 535 2.55 31.66 -9.77
CA ASN A 535 3.84 31.14 -10.21
C ASN A 535 4.50 30.19 -9.19
N THR A 536 4.14 30.27 -7.91
CA THR A 536 4.63 29.35 -6.87
C THR A 536 4.20 27.90 -7.10
N LEU A 537 3.14 27.64 -7.88
CA LEU A 537 2.69 26.28 -8.25
C LEU A 537 3.50 25.64 -9.37
N LYS A 538 4.38 26.38 -10.06
CA LYS A 538 5.04 25.93 -11.29
C LYS A 538 5.74 24.56 -11.14
N THR A 539 6.57 24.39 -10.12
CA THR A 539 7.30 23.14 -9.86
C THR A 539 6.35 21.97 -9.60
N TYR A 540 5.29 22.21 -8.82
CA TYR A 540 4.29 21.20 -8.52
C TYR A 540 3.51 20.77 -9.77
N LEU A 541 3.08 21.73 -10.60
CA LEU A 541 2.34 21.45 -11.83
C LEU A 541 3.19 20.73 -12.87
N GLN A 542 4.50 20.99 -12.93
CA GLN A 542 5.44 20.19 -13.75
C GLN A 542 5.47 18.72 -13.31
N ALA A 543 5.48 18.45 -12.01
CA ALA A 543 5.37 17.07 -11.54
C ALA A 543 4.02 16.44 -11.92
N VAL A 544 2.92 17.19 -11.75
CA VAL A 544 1.57 16.74 -12.14
C VAL A 544 1.52 16.39 -13.63
N ASP A 545 2.20 17.18 -14.46
CA ASP A 545 2.26 17.00 -15.91
C ASP A 545 2.94 15.70 -16.34
N ASP A 546 3.99 15.29 -15.63
CA ASP A 546 4.65 13.99 -15.84
C ASP A 546 3.72 12.79 -15.59
N ASN A 547 2.54 12.98 -15.00
CA ASN A 547 1.54 11.93 -14.79
C ASN A 547 0.40 12.02 -15.82
N ALA A 548 0.42 11.13 -16.82
CA ALA A 548 -0.60 11.06 -17.88
C ALA A 548 -2.04 10.76 -17.39
N LYS A 549 -2.22 10.37 -16.11
CA LYS A 549 -3.54 10.16 -15.49
C LYS A 549 -3.96 11.30 -14.56
N ALA A 550 -3.21 12.39 -14.51
CA ALA A 550 -3.61 13.59 -13.78
C ALA A 550 -4.79 14.28 -14.46
N ASN A 551 -5.60 14.95 -13.64
CA ASN A 551 -6.67 15.83 -14.08
C ASN A 551 -6.39 17.22 -13.50
N ALA A 552 -6.32 18.25 -14.33
CA ALA A 552 -6.00 19.59 -13.86
C ALA A 552 -6.75 20.68 -14.64
N ALA A 553 -7.09 21.75 -13.93
CA ALA A 553 -7.60 23.01 -14.44
C ALA A 553 -7.04 24.17 -13.59
N VAL A 554 -6.09 24.91 -14.13
CA VAL A 554 -5.44 26.04 -13.47
C VAL A 554 -5.53 27.25 -14.37
N HIS A 555 -6.18 28.31 -13.88
CA HIS A 555 -6.45 29.54 -14.60
C HIS A 555 -6.10 30.75 -13.74
N PHE A 556 -5.72 31.84 -14.41
CA PHE A 556 -6.02 33.16 -13.87
C PHE A 556 -7.53 33.40 -14.03
N ASP A 557 -8.14 34.08 -13.10
CA ASP A 557 -9.55 34.47 -13.24
C ASP A 557 -9.70 35.65 -14.21
N THR A 558 -8.69 36.55 -14.21
CA THR A 558 -8.66 37.72 -15.07
C THR A 558 -7.27 37.94 -15.69
N VAL A 559 -7.23 38.18 -17.00
CA VAL A 559 -6.06 38.74 -17.70
C VAL A 559 -6.39 40.17 -18.12
N SER A 560 -5.73 41.15 -17.50
CA SER A 560 -6.03 42.58 -17.67
C SER A 560 -5.58 43.15 -19.01
N LEU A 561 -4.46 42.66 -19.53
CA LEU A 561 -3.86 43.09 -20.79
C LEU A 561 -3.28 41.88 -21.50
N HIS A 562 -3.57 41.72 -22.79
CA HIS A 562 -2.93 40.72 -23.62
C HIS A 562 -2.10 41.45 -24.70
N ASN A 563 -0.79 41.30 -24.68
CA ASN A 563 0.11 41.94 -25.63
C ASN A 563 0.65 40.90 -26.61
N ILE A 564 0.40 41.09 -27.91
CA ILE A 564 0.86 40.18 -28.97
C ILE A 564 2.03 40.84 -29.71
N ALA A 565 3.17 40.15 -29.79
CA ALA A 565 4.34 40.65 -30.51
C ALA A 565 4.12 40.72 -32.03
N SER A 566 4.92 41.54 -32.73
CA SER A 566 4.74 41.79 -34.16
C SER A 566 5.04 40.58 -35.05
N ASP A 567 5.89 39.70 -34.55
CA ASP A 567 6.36 38.44 -35.14
C ASP A 567 5.55 37.22 -34.69
N ALA A 568 4.69 37.37 -33.67
CA ALA A 568 3.80 36.31 -33.20
C ALA A 568 2.60 36.07 -34.11
N ALA A 569 2.23 36.99 -35.00
CA ALA A 569 0.96 36.92 -35.73
C ALA A 569 0.94 35.88 -36.87
N THR A 570 0.27 34.73 -36.70
CA THR A 570 -0.14 33.87 -37.82
C THR A 570 -1.65 33.94 -38.12
N SER A 571 -1.97 34.51 -39.29
CA SER A 571 -3.29 34.47 -39.96
C SER A 571 -4.52 34.87 -39.12
N SER A 572 -4.65 36.17 -38.83
CA SER A 572 -5.86 36.96 -38.45
C SER A 572 -5.68 37.80 -37.18
N GLU A 573 -4.55 37.67 -36.49
CA GLU A 573 -4.25 38.44 -35.28
C GLU A 573 -3.67 39.83 -35.59
N THR A 574 -4.00 40.81 -34.75
CA THR A 574 -3.42 42.16 -34.85
C THR A 574 -2.39 42.32 -33.75
N ALA A 575 -1.11 42.45 -34.10
CA ALA A 575 -0.05 42.72 -33.14
C ALA A 575 -0.33 44.00 -32.32
N GLY A 576 0.17 44.00 -31.08
CA GLY A 576 -0.02 45.06 -30.09
C GLY A 576 -0.97 44.69 -28.95
N ASP A 577 -1.35 45.69 -28.18
CA ASP A 577 -2.17 45.54 -26.98
C ASP A 577 -3.62 45.17 -27.32
N GLN A 578 -3.94 43.88 -27.21
CA GLN A 578 -5.30 43.38 -27.22
C GLN A 578 -5.99 43.67 -25.88
N ASN A 579 -7.31 43.79 -25.91
CA ASN A 579 -8.12 43.92 -24.70
C ASN A 579 -7.75 45.14 -23.83
N SER A 580 -7.19 46.21 -24.44
CA SER A 580 -6.82 47.48 -23.81
C SER A 580 -8.01 48.14 -23.08
N GLY A 581 -8.28 47.69 -21.85
CA GLY A 581 -9.39 48.13 -21.00
C GLY A 581 -10.61 47.19 -20.93
N ASN A 582 -10.56 45.99 -21.53
CA ASN A 582 -11.63 44.99 -21.45
C ASN A 582 -11.04 43.61 -21.11
N ALA A 583 -10.71 43.41 -19.83
CA ALA A 583 -10.06 42.20 -19.34
C ALA A 583 -10.82 40.93 -19.77
N VAL A 584 -10.07 39.87 -20.07
CA VAL A 584 -10.66 38.55 -20.33
C VAL A 584 -10.86 37.86 -19.00
N THR A 585 -12.09 37.45 -18.73
CA THR A 585 -12.46 36.70 -17.54
C THR A 585 -12.72 35.25 -17.92
N TYR A 586 -12.23 34.34 -17.10
CA TYR A 586 -12.47 32.92 -17.24
C TYR A 586 -13.96 32.58 -17.12
N SER A 587 -14.47 31.65 -17.93
CA SER A 587 -15.92 31.37 -18.01
C SER A 587 -16.32 29.89 -18.08
N THR A 588 -15.39 28.95 -18.26
CA THR A 588 -15.72 27.51 -18.39
C THR A 588 -14.50 26.65 -18.06
N GLU A 589 -14.72 25.54 -17.34
CA GLU A 589 -13.70 24.55 -17.01
C GLU A 589 -12.78 24.19 -18.19
N LYS A 590 -11.45 24.34 -18.01
CA LYS A 590 -10.42 24.00 -19.01
C LYS A 590 -10.58 24.71 -20.36
N ALA A 591 -11.23 25.87 -20.38
CA ALA A 591 -11.32 26.69 -21.58
C ALA A 591 -9.90 27.05 -22.07
N ASN A 592 -9.61 26.73 -23.33
CA ASN A 592 -8.34 27.06 -23.95
C ASN A 592 -8.37 28.53 -24.43
N ASP A 593 -8.23 29.44 -23.47
CA ASP A 593 -8.14 30.88 -23.68
C ASP A 593 -6.88 31.46 -23.02
N ILE A 594 -6.65 32.77 -23.12
CA ILE A 594 -5.44 33.42 -22.59
C ILE A 594 -5.30 33.36 -21.05
N THR A 595 -6.37 33.02 -20.32
CA THR A 595 -6.36 32.88 -18.86
C THR A 595 -5.80 31.54 -18.40
N LEU A 596 -5.81 30.53 -19.29
CA LEU A 596 -5.35 29.18 -19.01
C LEU A 596 -3.84 29.14 -18.76
N VAL A 597 -3.46 28.59 -17.60
CA VAL A 597 -2.08 28.31 -17.21
C VAL A 597 -1.75 26.84 -17.44
N TYR A 598 -2.63 25.94 -17.03
CA TYR A 598 -2.44 24.50 -17.21
C TYR A 598 -3.78 23.77 -17.17
N ALA A 599 -4.03 22.93 -18.17
CA ALA A 599 -5.17 22.02 -18.20
C ALA A 599 -4.73 20.65 -18.68
N ASN A 600 -5.12 19.62 -17.93
CA ASN A 600 -4.86 18.24 -18.27
C ASN A 600 -6.12 17.42 -18.10
N THR A 601 -6.44 16.61 -19.09
CA THR A 601 -7.52 15.62 -19.03
C THR A 601 -6.89 14.24 -19.02
N ALA A 602 -7.13 13.50 -17.93
CA ALA A 602 -6.52 12.21 -17.67
C ALA A 602 -6.71 11.22 -18.82
N SER A 603 -5.63 10.53 -19.18
CA SER A 603 -5.71 9.43 -20.13
C SER A 603 -6.55 8.28 -19.57
N THR A 604 -7.47 7.79 -20.40
CA THR A 604 -8.22 6.55 -20.14
C THR A 604 -7.67 5.37 -20.95
N GLU A 605 -6.53 5.56 -21.64
CA GLU A 605 -5.94 4.51 -22.44
C GLU A 605 -5.53 3.31 -21.58
N VAL A 606 -6.04 2.16 -21.98
CA VAL A 606 -5.67 0.85 -21.43
C VAL A 606 -5.15 0.00 -22.58
N THR A 607 -3.92 -0.47 -22.44
CA THR A 607 -3.32 -1.42 -23.39
C THR A 607 -3.65 -2.84 -22.96
N THR A 608 -4.43 -3.56 -23.76
CA THR A 608 -4.74 -4.98 -23.54
C THR A 608 -4.14 -5.81 -24.67
N THR A 609 -3.67 -7.03 -24.37
CA THR A 609 -3.17 -7.97 -25.39
C THR A 609 -4.07 -9.20 -25.40
N THR A 610 -4.71 -9.48 -26.55
CA THR A 610 -5.64 -10.60 -26.72
C THR A 610 -5.47 -11.30 -28.08
N GLY A 611 -5.28 -12.63 -28.07
CA GLY A 611 -5.54 -13.57 -29.19
C GLY A 611 -4.56 -13.60 -30.38
N ASN A 612 -4.46 -14.77 -31.04
CA ASN A 612 -3.51 -15.21 -32.09
C ASN A 612 -3.38 -14.30 -33.33
N ASN A 613 -2.19 -14.32 -33.95
CA ASN A 613 -1.81 -13.58 -35.15
C ASN A 613 -2.49 -14.13 -36.43
N SER A 614 -3.42 -13.35 -36.99
CA SER A 614 -4.25 -13.70 -38.15
C SER A 614 -3.51 -13.84 -39.50
N ALA A 615 -2.21 -13.52 -39.57
CA ALA A 615 -1.47 -13.44 -40.84
C ALA A 615 -0.60 -14.66 -41.18
N VAL A 616 -0.46 -15.65 -40.29
CA VAL A 616 0.47 -16.80 -40.45
C VAL A 616 -0.29 -18.13 -40.38
N LYS A 617 0.04 -19.06 -41.30
CA LYS A 617 -0.44 -20.46 -41.29
C LYS A 617 0.53 -21.34 -40.50
N ALA A 618 0.02 -22.21 -39.64
CA ALA A 618 0.82 -23.23 -38.97
C ALA A 618 1.08 -24.45 -39.89
N LYS A 619 2.26 -25.06 -39.76
CA LYS A 619 2.68 -26.24 -40.53
C LYS A 619 3.47 -27.23 -39.66
N ALA A 620 3.16 -28.52 -39.77
CA ALA A 620 3.91 -29.61 -39.15
C ALA A 620 4.36 -30.61 -40.22
N ALA A 621 5.56 -31.18 -40.06
CA ALA A 621 6.09 -32.18 -40.97
C ALA A 621 6.90 -33.26 -40.23
N TRP A 622 6.94 -34.46 -40.79
CA TRP A 622 7.65 -35.61 -40.26
C TRP A 622 8.47 -36.28 -41.35
N LEU A 623 9.65 -36.78 -40.95
CA LEU A 623 10.43 -37.74 -41.72
C LEU A 623 10.01 -39.14 -41.32
N LEU A 624 9.69 -39.95 -42.32
CA LEU A 624 9.29 -41.34 -42.17
C LEU A 624 10.39 -42.24 -42.75
N ASP A 625 11.10 -42.95 -41.87
CA ASP A 625 11.98 -44.03 -42.29
C ASP A 625 11.12 -45.23 -42.69
N VAL A 626 10.94 -45.38 -44.01
CA VAL A 626 10.11 -46.42 -44.60
C VAL A 626 10.85 -47.75 -44.76
N SER A 627 12.16 -47.78 -44.48
CA SER A 627 12.91 -49.03 -44.40
C SER A 627 12.61 -49.82 -43.11
N SER A 628 12.07 -49.15 -42.09
CA SER A 628 11.78 -49.70 -40.77
C SER A 628 10.33 -49.56 -40.31
N THR A 629 9.51 -48.75 -40.98
CA THR A 629 8.09 -48.54 -40.66
C THR A 629 7.17 -49.42 -41.51
N THR A 630 6.23 -50.15 -40.89
CA THR A 630 5.27 -51.01 -41.62
C THR A 630 3.83 -50.47 -41.64
N THR A 631 3.47 -49.62 -40.69
CA THR A 631 2.12 -49.07 -40.54
C THR A 631 2.15 -47.63 -40.06
N LEU A 632 1.18 -46.82 -40.50
CA LEU A 632 1.07 -45.40 -40.16
C LEU A 632 -0.38 -44.99 -39.87
N ALA A 633 -0.58 -44.20 -38.82
CA ALA A 633 -1.83 -43.47 -38.57
C ALA A 633 -1.52 -41.99 -38.34
N LEU A 634 -2.36 -41.10 -38.87
CA LEU A 634 -2.27 -39.66 -38.62
C LEU A 634 -3.56 -39.19 -37.97
N GLN A 635 -3.45 -38.70 -36.74
CA GLN A 635 -4.55 -38.19 -35.95
C GLN A 635 -4.43 -36.67 -35.80
N ILE A 636 -5.54 -35.96 -36.04
CA ILE A 636 -5.61 -34.49 -35.86
C ILE A 636 -6.73 -34.13 -34.89
N GLY A 637 -6.35 -33.72 -33.67
CA GLY A 637 -7.25 -33.34 -32.58
C GLY A 637 -7.72 -31.89 -32.62
N SER A 638 -8.46 -31.51 -31.59
CA SER A 638 -8.86 -30.13 -31.28
C SER A 638 -8.90 -29.94 -29.77
N THR A 639 -9.10 -28.70 -29.31
CA THR A 639 -9.28 -28.38 -27.88
C THR A 639 -10.46 -29.13 -27.24
N THR A 640 -11.42 -29.60 -28.04
CA THR A 640 -12.62 -30.34 -27.62
C THR A 640 -12.57 -31.84 -27.95
N ASN A 641 -11.58 -32.31 -28.71
CA ASN A 641 -11.36 -33.71 -29.05
C ASN A 641 -9.86 -34.03 -29.03
N THR A 642 -9.37 -34.43 -27.87
CA THR A 642 -7.96 -34.79 -27.65
C THR A 642 -7.59 -36.15 -28.23
N SER A 643 -8.57 -37.02 -28.54
CA SER A 643 -8.33 -38.34 -29.14
C SER A 643 -8.08 -38.28 -30.66
N GLY A 644 -8.27 -37.11 -31.30
CA GLY A 644 -7.97 -36.93 -32.72
C GLY A 644 -9.05 -37.41 -33.69
N VAL A 645 -8.92 -36.98 -34.95
CA VAL A 645 -9.63 -37.55 -36.11
C VAL A 645 -8.60 -38.30 -36.96
N GLU A 646 -8.87 -39.55 -37.29
CA GLU A 646 -8.03 -40.36 -38.19
C GLU A 646 -8.12 -39.84 -39.63
N ILE A 647 -6.95 -39.52 -40.19
CA ILE A 647 -6.83 -38.87 -41.50
C ILE A 647 -6.53 -39.87 -42.60
N LEU A 648 -5.63 -40.82 -42.36
CA LEU A 648 -5.22 -41.80 -43.37
C LEU A 648 -6.33 -42.84 -43.58
N GLU A 649 -6.43 -43.33 -44.80
CA GLU A 649 -7.45 -44.26 -45.23
C GLU A 649 -6.82 -45.49 -45.87
N THR A 650 -7.39 -46.67 -45.59
CA THR A 650 -7.04 -47.91 -46.29
C THR A 650 -8.30 -48.73 -46.55
N ASN A 651 -8.48 -49.20 -47.79
CA ASN A 651 -9.58 -50.07 -48.22
C ASN A 651 -11.00 -49.61 -47.80
N GLY A 652 -11.25 -48.30 -47.84
CA GLY A 652 -12.49 -47.62 -47.50
C GLY A 652 -12.66 -47.24 -46.02
N THR A 653 -11.65 -47.47 -45.16
CA THR A 653 -11.73 -47.20 -43.71
C THR A 653 -10.61 -46.27 -43.25
N PHE A 654 -10.97 -45.25 -42.46
CA PHE A 654 -9.99 -44.33 -41.87
C PHE A 654 -9.34 -44.92 -40.61
N GLY A 655 -8.02 -44.79 -40.49
CA GLY A 655 -7.24 -45.32 -39.38
C GLY A 655 -5.80 -45.62 -39.79
N THR A 656 -5.27 -46.75 -39.30
CA THR A 656 -3.91 -47.21 -39.61
C THR A 656 -3.81 -47.72 -41.06
N LEU A 657 -2.99 -47.05 -41.86
CA LEU A 657 -2.54 -47.47 -43.18
C LEU A 657 -1.39 -48.48 -43.05
N THR A 658 -1.41 -49.54 -43.86
CA THR A 658 -0.28 -50.48 -43.98
C THR A 658 0.58 -50.07 -45.17
N LEU A 659 1.88 -49.91 -44.95
CA LEU A 659 2.85 -49.60 -45.99
C LEU A 659 3.22 -50.87 -46.76
N THR A 660 3.35 -50.73 -48.07
CA THR A 660 3.65 -51.81 -49.01
C THR A 660 5.15 -52.08 -49.13
N GLY A 661 5.99 -51.16 -48.65
CA GLY A 661 7.44 -51.17 -48.85
C GLY A 661 7.85 -50.68 -50.25
N ASN A 662 6.89 -50.25 -51.06
CA ASN A 662 7.13 -49.52 -52.30
C ASN A 662 6.79 -48.05 -52.08
N ASN A 663 7.84 -47.26 -51.83
CA ASN A 663 7.71 -45.85 -51.46
C ASN A 663 6.86 -45.03 -52.44
N THR A 664 6.86 -45.35 -53.73
CA THR A 664 6.02 -44.64 -54.73
C THR A 664 4.53 -44.95 -54.53
N LEU A 665 4.19 -46.22 -54.26
CA LEU A 665 2.82 -46.62 -53.95
C LEU A 665 2.38 -46.08 -52.58
N ASP A 666 3.27 -46.12 -51.60
CA ASP A 666 3.01 -45.67 -50.24
C ASP A 666 2.75 -44.15 -50.19
N VAL A 667 3.49 -43.33 -50.96
CA VAL A 667 3.18 -41.90 -51.13
C VAL A 667 1.79 -41.69 -51.74
N ALA A 668 1.40 -42.49 -52.73
CA ALA A 668 0.10 -42.39 -53.37
C ALA A 668 -1.06 -42.74 -52.42
N GLU A 669 -0.88 -43.77 -51.58
CA GLU A 669 -1.85 -44.15 -50.55
C GLU A 669 -1.95 -43.10 -49.41
N LEU A 670 -0.80 -42.60 -48.91
CA LEU A 670 -0.76 -41.52 -47.92
C LEU A 670 -1.49 -40.25 -48.39
N THR A 671 -1.53 -40.02 -49.70
CA THR A 671 -2.18 -38.88 -50.33
C THR A 671 -3.43 -39.25 -51.12
N SER A 672 -4.10 -40.36 -50.77
CA SER A 672 -5.34 -40.77 -51.41
C SER A 672 -6.39 -39.65 -51.38
N ALA A 673 -7.31 -39.66 -52.35
CA ALA A 673 -8.38 -38.66 -52.42
C ALA A 673 -9.23 -38.62 -51.13
N ALA A 674 -9.40 -39.77 -50.46
CA ALA A 674 -10.10 -39.88 -49.19
C ALA A 674 -9.31 -39.21 -48.05
N SER A 675 -8.00 -39.50 -47.93
CA SER A 675 -7.12 -38.94 -46.90
C SER A 675 -6.98 -37.42 -47.00
N THR A 676 -6.77 -36.90 -48.22
CA THR A 676 -6.62 -35.46 -48.48
C THR A 676 -7.94 -34.68 -48.30
N SER A 677 -9.08 -35.26 -48.68
CA SER A 677 -10.40 -34.67 -48.44
C SER A 677 -10.74 -34.63 -46.95
N ARG A 678 -10.39 -35.69 -46.20
CA ARG A 678 -10.58 -35.74 -44.74
C ARG A 678 -9.70 -34.72 -44.02
N ALA A 679 -8.42 -34.59 -44.40
CA ALA A 679 -7.52 -33.57 -43.90
C ALA A 679 -8.11 -32.16 -44.11
N THR A 680 -8.62 -31.88 -45.32
CA THR A 680 -9.22 -30.58 -45.66
C THR A 680 -10.45 -30.29 -44.80
N THR A 681 -11.27 -31.31 -44.51
CA THR A 681 -12.46 -31.19 -43.66
C THR A 681 -12.09 -30.79 -42.22
N VAL A 682 -10.95 -31.25 -41.72
CA VAL A 682 -10.46 -30.86 -40.38
C VAL A 682 -9.61 -29.57 -40.39
N GLY A 683 -9.51 -28.89 -41.54
CA GLY A 683 -8.91 -27.56 -41.65
C GLY A 683 -7.43 -27.56 -42.04
N VAL A 684 -6.87 -28.68 -42.50
CA VAL A 684 -5.47 -28.75 -42.95
C VAL A 684 -5.34 -29.36 -44.34
N THR A 685 -4.26 -29.04 -45.04
CA THR A 685 -3.80 -29.76 -46.24
C THR A 685 -2.89 -30.90 -45.83
N LEU A 686 -2.85 -31.99 -46.60
CA LEU A 686 -1.98 -33.16 -46.38
C LEU A 686 -1.10 -33.38 -47.62
N THR A 687 0.20 -33.55 -47.41
CA THR A 687 1.18 -33.80 -48.48
C THR A 687 2.15 -34.90 -48.07
N ALA A 688 2.53 -35.76 -49.01
CA ALA A 688 3.59 -36.75 -48.83
C ALA A 688 4.51 -36.77 -50.07
N ALA A 689 5.82 -36.94 -49.89
CA ALA A 689 6.76 -37.04 -51.01
C ALA A 689 8.00 -37.88 -50.66
N LEU A 690 8.47 -38.69 -51.62
CA LEU A 690 9.72 -39.47 -51.54
C LEU A 690 10.92 -38.55 -51.73
N THR A 691 11.23 -37.78 -50.70
CA THR A 691 12.27 -36.74 -50.73
C THR A 691 13.13 -36.74 -49.48
N GLY A 692 12.78 -37.53 -48.46
CA GLY A 692 13.51 -37.61 -47.20
C GLY A 692 14.83 -38.35 -47.34
N ASN A 693 15.80 -37.98 -46.50
CA ASN A 693 17.16 -38.51 -46.49
C ASN A 693 17.77 -38.64 -47.91
N PRO A 694 17.82 -37.53 -48.68
CA PRO A 694 18.36 -37.57 -50.03
C PRO A 694 19.81 -38.07 -50.03
N VAL A 695 20.14 -38.88 -51.03
CA VAL A 695 21.46 -39.45 -51.26
C VAL A 695 21.92 -39.04 -52.66
N LEU A 696 23.11 -38.46 -52.76
CA LEU A 696 23.72 -38.13 -54.04
C LEU A 696 24.28 -39.37 -54.73
N PRO A 697 24.31 -39.39 -56.07
CA PRO A 697 24.79 -40.54 -56.82
C PRO A 697 26.30 -40.79 -56.64
N THR A 698 26.74 -42.02 -56.92
CA THR A 698 28.15 -42.41 -57.00
C THR A 698 28.85 -41.75 -58.19
N ILE A 699 30.16 -41.56 -58.13
CA ILE A 699 30.96 -41.07 -59.27
C ILE A 699 32.05 -42.10 -59.60
N GLN A 700 31.96 -42.71 -60.78
CA GLN A 700 32.93 -43.68 -61.28
C GLN A 700 33.80 -43.05 -62.35
N PHE A 701 35.10 -42.91 -62.11
CA PHE A 701 36.06 -42.52 -63.15
C PHE A 701 36.40 -43.72 -64.03
N LEU A 702 36.35 -43.54 -65.35
CA LEU A 702 36.60 -44.63 -66.29
C LEU A 702 38.10 -44.86 -66.44
N THR A 703 38.50 -46.14 -66.50
CA THR A 703 39.90 -46.55 -66.71
C THR A 703 40.32 -46.43 -68.18
N SER A 704 39.35 -46.44 -69.08
CA SER A 704 39.49 -46.18 -70.51
C SER A 704 38.18 -45.65 -71.09
N VAL A 705 38.25 -44.88 -72.17
CA VAL A 705 37.10 -44.35 -72.89
C VAL A 705 36.93 -45.14 -74.20
N SER A 706 35.73 -45.66 -74.45
CA SER A 706 35.38 -46.43 -75.65
C SER A 706 34.19 -45.80 -76.37
N SER A 707 34.09 -45.97 -77.69
CA SER A 707 32.90 -45.58 -78.47
C SER A 707 31.75 -46.59 -78.40
N ALA A 708 31.93 -47.69 -77.64
CA ALA A 708 30.85 -48.62 -77.34
C ALA A 708 29.77 -47.94 -76.49
N GLU A 709 28.51 -48.23 -76.80
CA GLU A 709 27.36 -47.67 -76.09
C GLU A 709 27.43 -48.03 -74.59
N GLY A 710 27.36 -47.00 -73.73
CA GLY A 710 27.46 -47.15 -72.28
C GLY A 710 28.89 -47.29 -71.73
N ALA A 711 29.92 -46.96 -72.51
CA ALA A 711 31.33 -47.08 -72.11
C ALA A 711 32.18 -45.82 -72.34
N ASN A 712 31.53 -44.70 -72.68
CA ASN A 712 32.14 -43.40 -72.93
C ASN A 712 31.98 -42.42 -71.76
N GLY A 713 31.08 -42.71 -70.82
CA GLY A 713 30.75 -41.83 -69.69
C GLY A 713 30.12 -40.52 -70.15
N GLU A 714 29.93 -39.59 -69.21
CA GLU A 714 29.23 -38.33 -69.44
C GLU A 714 30.06 -37.29 -70.21
N LYS A 715 31.39 -37.42 -70.26
CA LYS A 715 32.24 -36.38 -70.84
C LYS A 715 32.19 -36.36 -72.38
N TYR A 716 32.05 -37.51 -73.00
CA TYR A 716 32.14 -37.67 -74.44
C TYR A 716 30.86 -38.26 -74.99
N THR A 717 30.51 -37.91 -76.23
CA THR A 717 29.54 -38.68 -77.02
C THR A 717 30.24 -39.90 -77.63
N ASN A 718 29.50 -40.90 -78.10
CA ASN A 718 30.08 -42.04 -78.82
C ASN A 718 30.98 -41.59 -79.99
N THR A 719 30.59 -40.53 -80.71
CA THR A 719 31.39 -39.90 -81.77
C THR A 719 32.67 -39.28 -81.21
N GLY A 720 32.58 -38.50 -80.13
CA GLY A 720 33.76 -37.90 -79.50
C GLY A 720 34.73 -38.93 -78.93
N ALA A 721 34.23 -40.02 -78.35
CA ALA A 721 35.05 -41.15 -77.90
C ALA A 721 35.73 -41.89 -79.07
N SER A 722 35.03 -42.02 -80.21
CA SER A 722 35.61 -42.57 -81.44
C SER A 722 36.78 -41.71 -81.93
N ASP A 723 36.64 -40.39 -81.95
CA ASP A 723 37.69 -39.46 -82.40
C ASP A 723 38.98 -39.58 -81.57
N LEU A 724 38.89 -39.86 -80.27
CA LEU A 724 40.05 -40.11 -79.41
C LEU A 724 40.85 -41.35 -79.84
N SER A 725 40.14 -42.41 -80.25
CA SER A 725 40.74 -43.68 -80.68
C SER A 725 41.45 -43.57 -82.03
N TYR A 726 41.09 -42.61 -82.89
CA TYR A 726 41.68 -42.43 -84.23
C TYR A 726 43.10 -41.83 -84.24
N THR A 727 43.69 -41.57 -83.08
CA THR A 727 45.12 -41.26 -82.95
C THR A 727 45.97 -42.53 -83.19
N THR A 728 47.19 -42.40 -83.74
CA THR A 728 47.97 -43.53 -84.33
C THR A 728 48.28 -44.70 -83.39
N THR A 729 48.07 -44.54 -82.08
CA THR A 729 48.45 -45.52 -81.05
C THR A 729 47.29 -46.45 -80.61
N TYR A 730 46.01 -46.08 -80.85
CA TYR A 730 44.84 -46.84 -80.33
C TYR A 730 43.68 -47.00 -81.34
N ALA A 731 43.96 -46.97 -82.64
CA ALA A 731 42.95 -47.02 -83.71
C ALA A 731 41.89 -48.13 -83.51
N GLY A 732 40.65 -47.72 -83.19
CA GLY A 732 39.50 -48.62 -83.02
C GLY A 732 39.43 -49.37 -81.69
N ALA A 733 40.29 -49.06 -80.71
CA ALA A 733 40.30 -49.66 -79.37
C ALA A 733 39.93 -48.63 -78.29
N ALA A 734 39.58 -49.11 -77.09
CA ALA A 734 39.35 -48.24 -75.93
C ALA A 734 40.64 -47.50 -75.56
N VAL A 735 40.55 -46.17 -75.42
CA VAL A 735 41.69 -45.29 -75.10
C VAL A 735 41.89 -45.27 -73.59
N PRO A 736 43.03 -45.74 -73.06
CA PRO A 736 43.29 -45.67 -71.62
C PRO A 736 43.24 -44.24 -71.11
N SER A 737 42.63 -44.02 -69.94
CA SER A 737 42.66 -42.71 -69.30
C SER A 737 44.11 -42.29 -69.05
N TYR A 738 44.45 -41.03 -69.30
CA TYR A 738 45.80 -40.52 -69.15
C TYR A 738 45.76 -39.10 -68.62
N LEU A 739 46.41 -38.87 -67.48
CA LEU A 739 46.39 -37.59 -66.76
C LEU A 739 47.80 -37.14 -66.37
N THR A 740 47.94 -35.83 -66.17
CA THR A 740 49.18 -35.14 -65.82
C THR A 740 48.93 -34.18 -64.67
N THR A 741 49.98 -33.64 -64.06
CA THR A 741 49.86 -32.62 -62.99
C THR A 741 49.27 -31.29 -63.48
N TYR A 742 49.08 -31.10 -64.80
CA TYR A 742 48.46 -29.90 -65.38
C TYR A 742 46.95 -30.02 -65.60
N ASP A 743 46.39 -31.22 -65.44
CA ASP A 743 44.94 -31.42 -65.53
C ASP A 743 44.28 -30.94 -64.24
N VAL A 744 43.25 -30.10 -64.39
CA VAL A 744 42.53 -29.50 -63.28
C VAL A 744 41.10 -30.02 -63.27
N PHE A 745 40.69 -30.60 -62.16
CA PHE A 745 39.33 -31.12 -61.96
C PHE A 745 38.62 -30.35 -60.87
N THR A 746 37.32 -30.13 -61.06
CA THR A 746 36.44 -29.57 -60.04
C THR A 746 35.30 -30.55 -59.77
N LEU A 747 35.17 -30.96 -58.50
CA LEU A 747 34.06 -31.74 -57.98
C LEU A 747 33.08 -30.79 -57.27
N SER A 748 31.78 -30.94 -57.52
CA SER A 748 30.75 -30.19 -56.80
C SER A 748 29.57 -31.04 -56.35
N TYR A 749 29.11 -30.77 -55.13
CA TYR A 749 27.86 -31.29 -54.56
C TYR A 749 27.01 -30.12 -54.06
N GLY A 750 25.75 -30.02 -54.51
CA GLY A 750 24.79 -29.02 -54.03
C GLY A 750 25.27 -27.57 -54.19
N GLY A 751 26.01 -27.28 -55.27
CA GLY A 751 26.58 -25.94 -55.55
C GLY A 751 27.89 -25.61 -54.84
N ASN A 752 28.33 -26.40 -53.86
CA ASN A 752 29.66 -26.29 -53.26
C ASN A 752 30.69 -27.07 -54.07
N SER A 753 31.92 -26.56 -54.18
CA SER A 753 32.95 -27.19 -55.01
C SER A 753 34.36 -27.18 -54.42
N VAL A 754 35.14 -28.16 -54.86
CA VAL A 754 36.59 -28.25 -54.67
C VAL A 754 37.28 -28.46 -56.00
N THR A 755 38.49 -27.91 -56.12
CA THR A 755 39.32 -28.06 -57.31
C THR A 755 40.61 -28.76 -56.91
N ALA A 756 41.05 -29.72 -57.70
CA ALA A 756 42.28 -30.46 -57.48
C ALA A 756 43.05 -30.71 -58.78
N THR A 757 44.36 -30.88 -58.63
CA THR A 757 45.29 -31.32 -59.67
C THR A 757 46.04 -32.55 -59.19
N LEU A 758 46.50 -33.39 -60.10
CA LEU A 758 47.24 -34.59 -59.74
C LEU A 758 48.58 -34.27 -59.07
N THR A 759 48.99 -35.12 -58.13
CA THR A 759 50.31 -35.06 -57.47
C THR A 759 51.38 -35.83 -58.24
N GLU A 760 51.00 -36.88 -58.95
CA GLU A 760 51.88 -37.68 -59.80
C GLU A 760 51.72 -37.31 -61.27
N ASN A 761 52.85 -37.19 -61.96
CA ASN A 761 52.89 -36.80 -63.36
C ASN A 761 52.81 -38.02 -64.28
N ALA A 762 52.02 -37.92 -65.35
CA ALA A 762 51.96 -38.90 -66.45
C ALA A 762 51.51 -40.32 -66.05
N ILE A 763 50.34 -40.42 -65.41
CA ILE A 763 49.73 -41.70 -65.00
C ILE A 763 48.66 -42.17 -66.00
N THR A 764 48.48 -43.48 -66.14
CA THR A 764 47.57 -44.07 -67.14
C THR A 764 46.68 -45.19 -66.61
N GLY A 765 45.55 -45.43 -67.28
CA GLY A 765 44.63 -46.53 -67.04
C GLY A 765 43.95 -46.45 -65.67
N ALA A 766 43.85 -47.59 -64.99
CA ALA A 766 43.23 -47.69 -63.67
C ALA A 766 43.92 -46.81 -62.60
N ILE A 767 45.24 -46.57 -62.72
CA ILE A 767 45.99 -45.73 -61.79
C ILE A 767 45.55 -44.27 -61.95
N ALA A 768 45.37 -43.79 -63.19
CA ALA A 768 44.89 -42.43 -63.46
C ALA A 768 43.49 -42.19 -62.89
N ALA A 769 42.58 -43.12 -63.13
CA ALA A 769 41.20 -43.04 -62.66
C ALA A 769 41.12 -43.09 -61.11
N ALA A 770 41.90 -43.96 -60.46
CA ALA A 770 41.92 -44.04 -59.00
C ALA A 770 42.58 -42.82 -58.34
N ASN A 771 43.68 -42.31 -58.92
CA ASN A 771 44.40 -41.17 -58.36
C ASN A 771 43.55 -39.89 -58.37
N ILE A 772 42.83 -39.61 -59.47
CA ILE A 772 41.97 -38.41 -59.51
C ILE A 772 40.76 -38.53 -58.59
N ALA A 773 40.15 -39.73 -58.49
CA ALA A 773 39.08 -39.99 -57.53
C ALA A 773 39.55 -39.70 -56.08
N SER A 774 40.73 -40.22 -55.71
CA SER A 774 41.34 -39.95 -54.40
C SER A 774 41.63 -38.47 -54.20
N THR A 775 42.25 -37.82 -55.17
CA THR A 775 42.68 -36.41 -55.04
C THR A 775 41.48 -35.46 -54.88
N LEU A 776 40.40 -35.68 -55.65
CA LEU A 776 39.17 -34.90 -55.51
C LEU A 776 38.49 -35.14 -54.17
N MET A 777 38.48 -36.39 -53.69
CA MET A 777 37.90 -36.70 -52.38
C MET A 777 38.73 -36.16 -51.22
N ASP A 778 40.06 -36.20 -51.30
CA ASP A 778 40.92 -35.59 -50.30
C ASP A 778 40.70 -34.07 -50.26
N ALA A 779 40.61 -33.41 -51.42
CA ALA A 779 40.29 -31.99 -51.50
C ALA A 779 38.90 -31.68 -50.90
N TRP A 780 37.90 -32.52 -51.19
CA TRP A 780 36.55 -32.40 -50.62
C TRP A 780 36.56 -32.57 -49.11
N ASN A 781 37.23 -33.60 -48.61
CA ASN A 781 37.29 -33.94 -47.20
C ASN A 781 38.02 -32.85 -46.42
N VAL A 782 39.17 -32.37 -46.91
CA VAL A 782 39.91 -31.26 -46.27
C VAL A 782 39.04 -30.01 -46.13
N LYS A 783 38.26 -29.67 -47.15
CA LYS A 783 37.46 -28.44 -47.14
C LYS A 783 36.15 -28.60 -46.39
N TYR A 784 35.43 -29.70 -46.61
CA TYR A 784 34.02 -29.85 -46.22
C TYR A 784 33.75 -31.00 -45.26
N SER A 785 34.69 -31.86 -44.85
CA SER A 785 34.38 -32.95 -43.89
C SER A 785 33.88 -32.44 -42.53
N THR A 786 33.34 -33.34 -41.71
CA THR A 786 32.95 -32.99 -40.34
C THR A 786 34.18 -32.48 -39.58
N GLY A 787 34.07 -31.31 -38.94
CA GLY A 787 35.16 -30.66 -38.19
C GLY A 787 36.13 -29.80 -39.02
N SER A 788 35.98 -29.71 -40.35
CA SER A 788 36.78 -28.80 -41.17
C SER A 788 36.26 -27.35 -41.07
N THR A 789 37.11 -26.37 -41.45
CA THR A 789 36.78 -24.94 -41.39
C THR A 789 35.53 -24.56 -42.19
N SER A 790 35.23 -25.27 -43.27
CA SER A 790 34.03 -25.06 -44.09
C SER A 790 33.04 -26.21 -43.99
N GLY A 791 33.17 -27.12 -43.01
CA GLY A 791 32.32 -28.30 -42.88
C GLY A 791 30.83 -27.97 -42.77
N ALA A 792 30.50 -26.88 -42.06
CA ALA A 792 29.14 -26.39 -41.90
C ALA A 792 28.54 -25.75 -43.18
N LEU A 793 29.35 -25.54 -44.23
CA LEU A 793 28.91 -24.93 -45.49
C LEU A 793 28.42 -25.95 -46.51
N SER A 794 28.45 -27.26 -46.20
CA SER A 794 27.97 -28.33 -47.08
C SER A 794 26.99 -29.24 -46.35
N ALA A 795 25.90 -29.62 -47.01
CA ALA A 795 24.92 -30.59 -46.50
C ALA A 795 25.35 -32.06 -46.64
N TRP A 796 26.37 -32.30 -47.48
CA TRP A 796 26.77 -33.63 -47.91
C TRP A 796 27.97 -34.14 -47.12
N THR A 797 27.92 -35.40 -46.71
CA THR A 797 29.04 -36.10 -46.07
C THR A 797 30.18 -36.33 -47.05
N THR A 798 31.26 -36.91 -46.53
CA THR A 798 32.37 -37.41 -47.34
C THR A 798 31.96 -38.74 -47.97
N GLY A 799 32.06 -38.87 -49.30
CA GLY A 799 32.04 -40.19 -49.93
C GLY A 799 33.22 -41.05 -49.45
N ALA A 800 33.05 -42.36 -49.41
CA ALA A 800 34.15 -43.31 -49.27
C ALA A 800 34.80 -43.56 -50.64
N LEU A 801 36.07 -44.00 -50.63
CA LEU A 801 36.80 -44.35 -51.84
C LEU A 801 36.89 -45.87 -52.00
N SER A 802 36.58 -46.34 -53.21
CA SER A 802 36.87 -47.71 -53.64
C SER A 802 37.54 -47.67 -55.00
N THR A 803 38.88 -47.61 -55.03
CA THR A 803 39.67 -47.45 -56.27
C THR A 803 39.30 -46.18 -57.06
N ALA A 804 38.69 -46.30 -58.25
CA ALA A 804 38.24 -45.20 -59.10
C ALA A 804 36.77 -44.77 -58.86
N LEU A 805 36.14 -45.31 -57.81
CA LEU A 805 34.75 -45.01 -57.42
C LEU A 805 34.74 -44.12 -56.17
N ILE A 806 34.02 -43.01 -56.27
CA ILE A 806 33.56 -42.23 -55.12
C ILE A 806 32.17 -42.75 -54.77
N THR A 807 31.98 -43.24 -53.54
CA THR A 807 30.66 -43.73 -53.11
C THR A 807 29.67 -42.58 -52.94
N ALA A 808 28.38 -42.92 -53.01
CA ALA A 808 27.25 -42.01 -52.84
C ALA A 808 27.35 -41.21 -51.53
N PRO A 809 27.52 -39.88 -51.57
CA PRO A 809 27.46 -39.03 -50.39
C PRO A 809 26.03 -38.98 -49.84
N THR A 810 25.88 -39.12 -48.54
CA THR A 810 24.60 -38.97 -47.83
C THR A 810 24.52 -37.58 -47.20
N LEU A 811 23.34 -37.21 -46.70
CA LEU A 811 23.25 -36.05 -45.82
C LEU A 811 24.08 -36.23 -44.55
N ARG A 812 24.59 -35.10 -44.04
CA ARG A 812 25.30 -35.02 -42.76
C ARG A 812 24.40 -35.30 -41.57
N SER A 813 23.13 -34.90 -41.69
CA SER A 813 22.13 -35.14 -40.69
C SER A 813 20.81 -35.50 -41.36
N SER A 814 20.18 -36.56 -40.87
CA SER A 814 18.79 -36.92 -41.18
C SER A 814 17.82 -35.79 -40.84
N LEU A 815 18.15 -34.94 -39.86
CA LEU A 815 17.32 -33.78 -39.45
C LEU A 815 16.98 -32.85 -40.60
N SER A 816 17.90 -32.69 -41.56
CA SER A 816 17.69 -31.86 -42.74
C SER A 816 16.52 -32.31 -43.63
N GLY A 817 16.00 -33.51 -43.41
CA GLY A 817 14.89 -34.08 -44.14
C GLY A 817 15.09 -34.02 -45.64
N GLY A 818 14.10 -33.48 -46.38
CA GLY A 818 14.15 -33.37 -47.83
C GLY A 818 14.73 -32.07 -48.39
N ARG A 819 15.35 -31.22 -47.57
CA ARG A 819 15.77 -29.85 -47.98
C ARG A 819 16.73 -29.84 -49.18
N PHE A 820 17.60 -30.83 -49.29
CA PHE A 820 18.65 -30.91 -50.32
C PHE A 820 18.33 -31.92 -51.42
N TYR A 821 17.08 -32.37 -51.54
CA TYR A 821 16.67 -33.36 -52.54
C TYR A 821 16.93 -32.89 -53.99
N THR A 822 16.91 -31.58 -54.23
CA THR A 822 17.16 -31.01 -55.57
C THR A 822 18.64 -30.84 -55.92
N ASP A 823 19.56 -31.18 -55.01
CA ASP A 823 20.99 -31.04 -55.26
C ASP A 823 21.47 -32.07 -56.29
N THR A 824 22.55 -31.72 -56.98
CA THR A 824 23.20 -32.57 -57.99
C THR A 824 24.68 -32.75 -57.68
N ALA A 825 25.22 -33.86 -58.16
CA ALA A 825 26.65 -34.11 -58.25
C ALA A 825 27.16 -33.73 -59.64
N ALA A 826 28.31 -33.06 -59.71
CA ALA A 826 28.95 -32.74 -60.97
C ALA A 826 30.47 -32.80 -60.87
N VAL A 827 31.09 -33.22 -61.99
CA VAL A 827 32.53 -33.16 -62.21
C VAL A 827 32.77 -32.32 -63.45
N THR A 828 33.73 -31.41 -63.38
CA THR A 828 34.24 -30.70 -64.54
C THR A 828 35.75 -30.88 -64.63
N TRP A 829 36.26 -30.90 -65.85
CA TRP A 829 37.67 -31.14 -66.12
C TRP A 829 38.18 -30.18 -67.18
N THR A 830 39.29 -29.52 -66.83
CA THR A 830 40.08 -28.71 -67.75
C THR A 830 41.32 -29.53 -68.14
N PRO A 831 41.39 -30.02 -69.40
CA PRO A 831 42.50 -30.84 -69.85
C PRO A 831 43.80 -30.04 -69.95
N ALA A 832 44.93 -30.71 -69.75
CA ALA A 832 46.24 -30.16 -70.08
C ALA A 832 46.30 -29.75 -71.56
N THR A 833 46.87 -28.57 -71.83
CA THR A 833 47.13 -28.15 -73.22
C THR A 833 48.09 -29.13 -73.90
N ALA A 834 48.08 -29.20 -75.24
CA ALA A 834 48.96 -30.12 -75.96
C ALA A 834 50.45 -29.95 -75.63
N ALA A 835 50.89 -28.70 -75.34
CA ALA A 835 52.24 -28.41 -74.89
C ALA A 835 52.53 -28.97 -73.49
N GLN A 836 51.58 -28.84 -72.56
CA GLN A 836 51.70 -29.38 -71.20
C GLN A 836 51.66 -30.92 -71.19
N ALA A 837 50.76 -31.53 -71.96
CA ALA A 837 50.67 -32.98 -72.10
C ALA A 837 51.95 -33.57 -72.69
N SER A 838 52.52 -32.92 -73.72
CA SER A 838 53.80 -33.31 -74.31
C SER A 838 54.96 -33.14 -73.33
N LEU A 839 55.01 -32.03 -72.59
CA LEU A 839 56.03 -31.79 -71.56
C LEU A 839 55.98 -32.86 -70.46
N ALA A 840 54.79 -33.12 -69.93
CA ALA A 840 54.56 -34.07 -68.85
C ALA A 840 54.87 -35.53 -69.25
N SER A 841 54.60 -35.89 -70.50
CA SER A 841 54.75 -37.27 -71.01
C SER A 841 56.07 -37.53 -71.74
N SER A 842 57.01 -36.58 -71.74
CA SER A 842 58.23 -36.65 -72.56
C SER A 842 57.92 -36.91 -74.05
N ALA A 843 56.94 -36.17 -74.58
CA ALA A 843 56.41 -36.23 -75.94
C ALA A 843 55.65 -37.53 -76.32
N ALA A 844 55.28 -38.38 -75.35
CA ALA A 844 54.53 -39.61 -75.63
C ALA A 844 53.05 -39.35 -76.01
N ILE A 845 52.45 -38.27 -75.51
CA ILE A 845 51.07 -37.86 -75.84
C ILE A 845 50.95 -36.36 -76.06
N THR A 846 49.95 -35.93 -76.82
CA THR A 846 49.61 -34.51 -77.05
C THR A 846 48.23 -34.12 -76.52
N GLN A 847 47.53 -35.05 -75.89
CA GLN A 847 46.20 -34.83 -75.32
C GLN A 847 46.01 -35.81 -74.15
N THR A 848 45.51 -35.29 -73.03
CA THR A 848 45.05 -36.09 -71.88
C THR A 848 43.61 -36.53 -72.12
N VAL A 849 43.21 -37.65 -71.53
CA VAL A 849 41.90 -38.29 -71.76
C VAL A 849 41.38 -38.85 -70.44
N ILE A 850 40.14 -38.50 -70.08
CA ILE A 850 39.37 -39.22 -69.06
C ILE A 850 37.88 -38.94 -69.22
N SER A 851 37.06 -39.85 -68.71
CA SER A 851 35.62 -39.66 -68.55
C SER A 851 35.16 -40.29 -67.24
N TRP A 852 33.92 -40.05 -66.86
CA TRP A 852 33.30 -40.55 -65.64
C TRP A 852 31.81 -40.79 -65.88
N THR A 853 31.20 -41.56 -64.98
CA THR A 853 29.76 -41.78 -64.90
C THR A 853 29.31 -41.38 -63.50
N ILE A 854 28.32 -40.49 -63.40
CA ILE A 854 27.64 -40.05 -62.20
C ILE A 854 26.31 -40.77 -62.16
N GLY A 855 26.09 -41.58 -61.12
CA GLY A 855 24.92 -42.43 -61.03
C GLY A 855 25.11 -43.76 -61.75
N SER A 856 24.04 -44.25 -62.37
CA SER A 856 23.95 -45.58 -62.97
C SER A 856 24.05 -45.56 -64.51
N THR A 857 23.93 -44.40 -65.15
CA THR A 857 23.92 -44.27 -66.60
C THR A 857 24.89 -43.19 -67.10
N ASP A 858 25.26 -43.24 -68.38
CA ASP A 858 26.10 -42.21 -69.01
C ASP A 858 25.33 -40.89 -69.32
N ALA A 859 24.08 -40.77 -68.85
CA ALA A 859 23.26 -39.57 -69.03
C ALA A 859 23.35 -38.66 -67.79
N THR A 860 23.18 -37.35 -67.97
CA THR A 860 23.23 -36.42 -66.83
C THR A 860 21.92 -36.38 -66.02
N THR A 861 20.93 -37.21 -66.38
CA THR A 861 19.58 -37.18 -65.79
C THR A 861 19.52 -37.85 -64.41
N ASP A 862 20.47 -38.71 -64.08
CA ASP A 862 20.61 -39.36 -62.77
C ASP A 862 21.71 -38.74 -61.89
N ASN A 863 22.13 -37.51 -62.22
CA ASN A 863 23.11 -36.74 -61.43
C ASN A 863 22.49 -36.09 -60.18
N GLY A 864 21.17 -36.13 -60.04
CA GLY A 864 20.43 -35.58 -58.91
C GLY A 864 20.37 -36.51 -57.71
N ALA A 865 20.16 -35.94 -56.52
CA ALA A 865 19.91 -36.73 -55.34
C ALA A 865 18.60 -37.54 -55.45
N THR A 866 18.57 -38.69 -54.80
CA THR A 866 17.38 -39.55 -54.70
C THR A 866 16.98 -39.69 -53.25
N GLY A 867 15.68 -39.66 -52.96
CA GLY A 867 15.15 -39.77 -51.60
C GLY A 867 15.00 -41.23 -51.21
N THR A 868 15.51 -41.61 -50.04
CA THR A 868 15.31 -42.95 -49.49
C THR A 868 14.04 -43.04 -48.64
N ASP A 869 13.56 -41.90 -48.13
CA ASP A 869 12.49 -41.82 -47.13
C ASP A 869 11.36 -40.85 -47.52
N ILE A 870 10.22 -40.93 -46.82
CA ILE A 870 9.04 -40.12 -47.11
C ILE A 870 9.00 -38.91 -46.16
N ILE A 871 8.69 -37.73 -46.70
CA ILE A 871 8.31 -36.56 -45.92
C ILE A 871 6.79 -36.43 -45.95
N LEU A 872 6.15 -36.50 -44.78
CA LEU A 872 4.71 -36.27 -44.60
C LEU A 872 4.51 -34.91 -43.93
N ALA A 873 3.65 -34.05 -44.47
CA ALA A 873 3.40 -32.72 -43.91
C ALA A 873 1.93 -32.31 -43.96
N ILE A 874 1.53 -31.55 -42.93
CA ILE A 874 0.22 -30.92 -42.81
C ILE A 874 0.35 -29.42 -42.57
N GLU A 875 -0.51 -28.63 -43.20
CA GLU A 875 -0.51 -27.15 -43.13
C GLU A 875 -1.94 -26.61 -43.06
N GLU A 876 -2.18 -25.57 -42.28
CA GLU A 876 -3.50 -24.96 -42.20
C GLU A 876 -4.01 -24.42 -43.54
N THR A 877 -5.31 -24.59 -43.78
CA THR A 877 -5.96 -24.03 -44.97
C THR A 877 -6.12 -22.50 -44.87
N VAL A 878 -6.31 -21.95 -43.66
CA VAL A 878 -6.54 -20.53 -43.37
C VAL A 878 -5.69 -20.05 -42.19
N ALA A 879 -4.96 -18.94 -42.38
CA ALA A 879 -4.12 -18.32 -41.35
C ALA A 879 -4.96 -17.86 -40.14
N GLY A 880 -4.42 -18.06 -38.93
CA GLY A 880 -5.04 -17.59 -37.67
C GLY A 880 -6.46 -18.09 -37.38
N SER A 881 -6.90 -19.17 -38.03
CA SER A 881 -8.27 -19.71 -37.89
C SER A 881 -8.58 -20.36 -36.53
N GLY A 882 -7.69 -20.20 -35.53
CA GLY A 882 -7.74 -20.92 -34.25
C GLY A 882 -7.41 -22.41 -34.36
N ALA A 883 -7.17 -22.92 -35.57
CA ALA A 883 -6.67 -24.28 -35.81
C ALA A 883 -5.18 -24.45 -35.42
N VAL A 884 -4.51 -23.36 -35.04
CA VAL A 884 -3.10 -23.31 -34.60
C VAL A 884 -2.90 -24.20 -33.37
N ASN A 885 -3.90 -24.23 -32.48
CA ASN A 885 -3.96 -25.13 -31.32
C ASN A 885 -4.12 -26.61 -31.70
N ARG A 886 -4.53 -26.95 -32.94
CA ARG A 886 -4.72 -28.33 -33.41
C ARG A 886 -3.42 -28.98 -33.90
N LEU A 887 -2.44 -28.17 -34.31
CA LEU A 887 -1.14 -28.65 -34.82
C LEU A 887 -0.08 -28.68 -33.73
N SER A 888 -0.03 -27.65 -32.88
CA SER A 888 0.86 -27.62 -31.72
C SER A 888 0.26 -28.45 -30.58
N GLY A 889 0.76 -29.68 -30.41
CA GLY A 889 0.38 -30.58 -29.30
C GLY A 889 -0.88 -31.42 -29.52
N HIS A 890 -1.56 -31.29 -30.67
CA HIS A 890 -2.81 -32.02 -30.97
C HIS A 890 -2.79 -32.76 -32.32
N ALA A 891 -1.71 -32.69 -33.09
CA ALA A 891 -1.47 -33.56 -34.23
C ALA A 891 -0.50 -34.67 -33.81
N SER A 892 -0.88 -35.92 -34.03
CA SER A 892 -0.10 -37.10 -33.66
C SER A 892 0.06 -38.02 -34.86
N LEU A 893 1.31 -38.30 -35.21
CA LEU A 893 1.67 -39.32 -36.19
C LEU A 893 2.10 -40.56 -35.42
N ILE A 894 1.54 -41.71 -35.77
CA ILE A 894 1.79 -42.98 -35.08
C ILE A 894 2.33 -43.96 -36.11
N ALA A 895 3.56 -44.44 -35.90
CA ALA A 895 4.23 -45.43 -36.72
C ALA A 895 4.36 -46.74 -35.93
N ASP A 896 3.88 -47.85 -36.47
CA ASP A 896 3.93 -49.18 -35.83
C ASP A 896 3.43 -49.19 -34.37
N GLY A 897 2.32 -48.47 -34.13
CA GLY A 897 1.68 -48.35 -32.82
C GLY A 897 2.40 -47.41 -31.84
N THR A 898 3.50 -46.77 -32.25
CA THR A 898 4.28 -45.84 -31.44
C THR A 898 4.16 -44.42 -31.98
N ALA A 899 3.95 -43.44 -31.12
CA ALA A 899 3.93 -42.03 -31.54
C ALA A 899 5.31 -41.61 -32.07
N VAL A 900 5.32 -41.05 -33.28
CA VAL A 900 6.51 -40.44 -33.87
C VAL A 900 6.82 -39.17 -33.08
N PRO A 901 7.99 -39.08 -32.42
CA PRO A 901 8.31 -37.95 -31.57
C PRO A 901 8.41 -36.67 -32.39
N THR A 902 8.10 -35.53 -31.79
CA THR A 902 8.13 -34.22 -32.44
C THR A 902 9.54 -33.70 -32.70
N ILE A 903 10.56 -34.30 -32.08
CA ILE A 903 11.99 -33.99 -32.24
C ILE A 903 12.72 -35.33 -32.38
N GLU A 904 13.81 -35.36 -33.15
CA GLU A 904 14.66 -36.54 -33.28
C GLU A 904 15.11 -37.02 -31.90
N ASN A 905 14.80 -38.29 -31.61
CA ASN A 905 15.27 -38.99 -30.42
C ASN A 905 16.00 -40.23 -30.93
N ASN A 906 17.16 -40.56 -30.34
CA ASN A 906 18.08 -41.63 -30.74
C ASN A 906 17.49 -43.07 -30.71
N LEU A 907 16.17 -43.22 -30.62
CA LEU A 907 15.43 -44.48 -30.48
C LEU A 907 14.49 -44.79 -31.67
N SER A 908 14.24 -43.85 -32.57
CA SER A 908 13.39 -44.04 -33.77
C SER A 908 13.97 -43.28 -34.97
N ASN A 909 14.06 -43.93 -36.12
CA ASN A 909 14.53 -43.31 -37.37
C ASN A 909 13.47 -42.41 -38.02
N SER A 910 12.20 -42.51 -37.61
CA SER A 910 11.11 -41.60 -37.96
C SER A 910 10.94 -40.53 -36.87
N PHE A 911 10.84 -39.26 -37.24
CA PHE A 911 10.75 -38.12 -36.29
C PHE A 911 10.13 -36.85 -36.92
N GLY A 912 9.68 -35.93 -36.08
CA GLY A 912 9.17 -34.61 -36.46
C GLY A 912 10.28 -33.66 -36.90
N LEU A 913 10.05 -32.95 -38.00
CA LEU A 913 10.97 -31.95 -38.53
C LEU A 913 10.68 -30.60 -37.87
N VAL A 914 11.61 -30.09 -37.07
CA VAL A 914 11.49 -28.83 -36.34
C VAL A 914 12.75 -27.98 -36.54
N THR A 915 12.58 -26.68 -36.83
CA THR A 915 13.70 -25.73 -36.94
C THR A 915 13.90 -24.96 -35.64
N ASN A 916 15.16 -24.79 -35.24
CA ASN A 916 15.54 -23.95 -34.09
C ASN A 916 16.14 -22.58 -34.52
N LEU A 917 16.27 -22.33 -35.83
CA LEU A 917 17.17 -21.30 -36.38
C LEU A 917 16.50 -20.28 -37.31
N ILE A 918 15.18 -20.33 -37.51
CA ILE A 918 14.46 -19.34 -38.35
C ILE A 918 13.87 -18.19 -37.52
N SER A 919 14.18 -16.96 -37.94
CA SER A 919 13.57 -15.73 -37.44
C SER A 919 12.08 -15.66 -37.76
N VAL A 920 11.31 -15.32 -36.73
CA VAL A 920 9.87 -15.12 -36.67
C VAL A 920 9.22 -14.41 -37.88
N GLY A 921 8.12 -14.98 -38.42
CA GLY A 921 7.19 -14.30 -39.35
C GLY A 921 7.35 -14.61 -40.85
N SER A 922 6.78 -13.75 -41.71
CA SER A 922 6.77 -13.86 -43.20
C SER A 922 8.16 -13.85 -43.86
N SER A 923 9.23 -13.75 -43.06
CA SER A 923 10.62 -13.79 -43.47
C SER A 923 11.25 -15.19 -43.41
N ALA A 924 10.48 -16.23 -43.05
CA ALA A 924 10.91 -17.63 -43.16
C ALA A 924 11.02 -18.05 -44.65
N VAL A 925 12.15 -17.71 -45.29
CA VAL A 925 12.39 -18.08 -46.69
C VAL A 925 13.02 -19.46 -46.74
N ASN A 926 12.30 -20.46 -47.28
CA ASN A 926 12.84 -21.78 -47.58
C ASN A 926 13.90 -21.67 -48.69
N THR A 927 15.15 -21.41 -48.32
CA THR A 927 16.25 -21.33 -49.29
C THR A 927 17.50 -21.97 -48.73
N GLY A 928 17.78 -23.20 -49.17
CA GLY A 928 19.13 -23.77 -49.15
C GLY A 928 20.03 -22.99 -50.11
N THR A 929 20.31 -21.73 -49.79
CA THR A 929 21.33 -20.93 -50.48
C THR A 929 22.67 -21.17 -49.82
N THR A 930 23.76 -20.92 -50.54
CA THR A 930 25.15 -21.05 -50.02
C THR A 930 25.40 -20.22 -48.76
N THR A 931 24.55 -19.24 -48.46
CA THR A 931 24.64 -18.34 -47.31
C THR A 931 23.91 -18.85 -46.05
N ASN A 932 22.93 -19.76 -46.21
CA ASN A 932 22.00 -20.22 -45.16
C ASN A 932 21.78 -21.75 -45.22
N ILE A 933 22.86 -22.53 -45.33
CA ILE A 933 22.75 -23.97 -45.61
C ILE A 933 22.30 -24.80 -44.39
N PHE A 934 22.70 -24.46 -43.16
CA PHE A 934 22.29 -25.11 -41.90
C PHE A 934 22.08 -26.64 -42.03
N PRO A 935 23.17 -27.42 -42.21
CA PRO A 935 23.09 -28.83 -42.61
C PRO A 935 22.59 -29.77 -41.49
N GLU A 936 22.44 -29.25 -40.27
CA GLU A 936 21.90 -29.97 -39.10
C GLU A 936 20.49 -29.51 -38.71
N ASP A 937 19.93 -28.48 -39.39
CA ASP A 937 18.62 -27.93 -39.06
C ASP A 937 17.52 -28.50 -39.96
N ALA A 938 16.35 -28.70 -39.38
CA ALA A 938 15.23 -29.28 -40.10
C ALA A 938 14.57 -28.30 -41.07
N ARG A 939 13.54 -28.80 -41.75
CA ARG A 939 12.80 -28.14 -42.83
C ARG A 939 12.41 -26.69 -42.48
N GLY A 940 12.88 -25.73 -43.27
CA GLY A 940 12.67 -24.30 -43.02
C GLY A 940 11.28 -23.74 -43.33
N ASP A 941 10.33 -24.57 -43.78
CA ASP A 941 8.93 -24.17 -43.96
C ASP A 941 8.00 -24.66 -42.83
N VAL A 942 8.55 -25.35 -41.81
CA VAL A 942 7.81 -25.73 -40.60
C VAL A 942 7.72 -24.52 -39.69
N VAL A 943 6.50 -24.04 -39.44
CA VAL A 943 6.23 -22.91 -38.54
C VAL A 943 5.69 -23.47 -37.23
N THR A 944 6.58 -23.66 -36.24
CA THR A 944 6.16 -24.08 -34.89
C THR A 944 5.51 -22.91 -34.14
N GLY A 945 4.43 -23.20 -33.40
CA GLY A 945 3.39 -22.27 -32.92
C GLY A 945 3.77 -21.04 -32.08
N VAL A 946 5.05 -20.68 -31.90
CA VAL A 946 5.44 -19.48 -31.14
C VAL A 946 5.12 -18.18 -31.91
N THR A 947 5.07 -18.22 -33.25
CA THR A 947 4.78 -17.02 -34.08
C THR A 947 3.30 -16.76 -34.34
N ALA A 948 2.44 -17.76 -34.13
CA ALA A 948 0.99 -17.59 -34.30
C ALA A 948 0.29 -17.14 -33.00
N ASP A 949 0.96 -17.23 -31.84
CA ASP A 949 0.38 -16.93 -30.51
C ASP A 949 0.74 -15.55 -29.93
N ALA A 950 1.66 -14.80 -30.55
CA ALA A 950 1.94 -13.42 -30.12
C ALA A 950 0.78 -12.50 -30.52
N GLY A 951 -0.15 -12.27 -29.59
CA GLY A 951 -1.42 -11.63 -29.91
C GLY A 951 -1.38 -10.14 -30.24
N THR A 952 -2.53 -9.59 -30.64
CA THR A 952 -2.66 -8.15 -30.97
C THR A 952 -2.76 -7.29 -29.72
N THR A 953 -1.89 -6.28 -29.63
CA THR A 953 -1.98 -5.20 -28.65
C THR A 953 -3.05 -4.20 -29.11
N ALA A 954 -4.10 -4.03 -28.31
CA ALA A 954 -5.13 -3.02 -28.51
C ALA A 954 -5.07 -2.01 -27.34
N THR A 955 -4.74 -0.77 -27.66
CA THR A 955 -4.94 0.38 -26.77
C THR A 955 -6.34 0.91 -27.00
N THR A 956 -7.17 0.91 -25.96
CA THR A 956 -8.53 1.44 -26.00
C THR A 956 -8.67 2.54 -24.96
N GLY A 957 -9.41 3.59 -25.27
CA GLY A 957 -9.59 4.76 -24.42
C GLY A 957 -9.19 6.03 -25.15
N ASP A 958 -9.27 7.16 -24.46
CA ASP A 958 -8.85 8.46 -24.94
C ASP A 958 -7.46 8.79 -24.40
N ALA A 959 -6.58 9.24 -25.30
CA ALA A 959 -5.26 9.73 -24.95
C ALA A 959 -5.36 10.94 -24.02
N GLN A 960 -4.27 11.21 -23.29
CA GLN A 960 -4.13 12.43 -22.51
C GLN A 960 -4.35 13.66 -23.41
N ILE A 961 -5.14 14.63 -22.94
CA ILE A 961 -5.28 15.94 -23.59
C ILE A 961 -4.70 16.98 -22.64
N GLU A 962 -3.65 17.65 -23.08
CA GLU A 962 -2.87 18.58 -22.28
C GLU A 962 -2.74 19.91 -23.02
N TYR A 963 -2.89 21.00 -22.27
CA TYR A 963 -2.66 22.38 -22.67
C TYR A 963 -1.84 23.05 -21.56
N SER A 964 -0.68 23.61 -21.88
CA SER A 964 0.25 24.16 -20.89
C SER A 964 0.75 25.54 -21.31
N ARG A 965 0.80 26.46 -20.35
CA ARG A 965 1.60 27.70 -20.37
C ARG A 965 2.44 27.79 -19.09
N LEU A 966 2.84 26.64 -18.54
CA LEU A 966 3.63 26.59 -17.32
C LEU A 966 4.98 27.33 -17.47
N HIS A 967 5.55 27.36 -18.67
CA HIS A 967 6.75 28.13 -19.00
C HIS A 967 6.55 29.64 -18.99
N TRP A 968 5.32 30.14 -19.15
CA TRP A 968 4.99 31.57 -19.09
C TRP A 968 4.99 32.11 -17.65
N LEU A 969 4.84 31.24 -16.65
CA LEU A 969 5.00 31.60 -15.25
C LEU A 969 6.48 31.90 -14.97
N GLY A 970 6.78 33.13 -14.52
CA GLY A 970 8.13 33.61 -14.24
C GLY A 970 8.88 32.88 -13.15
#